data_AF-A0AAU3I5D6-F1
#
_entry.id   AF-A0AAU3I5D6-F1
#
_cell.length_a   1.000
_cell.length_b   1.000
_cell.length_c   1.000
_cell.angle_alpha   90.00
_cell.angle_beta   90.00
_cell.angle_gamma   90.00
#
_symmetry.space_group_name_H-M   'P 1'
#
loop_
_entity.id
_entity.type
_entity.pdbx_description
1 polymer ?
#
loop_
_entity_poly.entity_id
_entity_poly.type
_entity_poly.pdbx_seq_one_letter_code
_entity_poly.pdbx_strand_id
1 'polypeptide(L)'
;MRKAALLVVNQHYADGRFTELPGAAADAEHLAAVLGDAAIGEFEVTVVENGTALEIRKAIQSFFAHAQSQDLLLLHLSCHGRKDSRGRLHFVASDTDWDLLDATAVPSQFVADQLEESLCRRAVVLLDCCFSGAFAKGLRTRGAAPTVDVNEPFSGPGRVVITSSTALQYSHESERSSRARAEPSIFTAAVVEGLRDGTADLDGDGYVSVEELYAFVHDRVRSRMPSQTPTRSVNNSEGTLYLTRNPGILYLTAPEDPALPDTLRAAILTGATWQRLGALHEVERLLGSWRGPVREAALEALTTLVRDRDPQVGAQAERLWHSRGLGELPSGTPDTASRVTRPIADGSKILGIDFGTTNSAVAVFLDGEVRVIPNRHGEVTTPSVVAFAEDGTLLVGKAAKERASRVPGGAIHRVKLELGTGWTYRHGVRRFSAEEVASWILADLRASAEAHLGETVTRAILTVPAYFNHVQRAALADAAALAGIETVRMLNEPTAAALSYGFGRGDENIAVFDLGGGTLDVSLLGISDGVVETLATSGDSKLGGSDWDGRVVDHLVREFALRQGVRLTDRAALQRVAEAAEAAKIELSQATSTVINLPYIATSASGPVHMDVTLTRAQLDRLAKDLLERCTQLVQRALKSAWRIEGIDDIDHFILVGGATRMPAIATLVKELAGGREPIRAVIPEGVVIGATLQSAVLTGQTRELLLLDVTSLPLGVETEGGIMAVVVETDTTIPSKRSEVFTTVEDGQSHAQINVHQGDREAATHNTKLGVLELPLRRAPRGVPQIEVTFDIDTSNVAHVTAKDLGTGKEVSVLLDRRSAAHAQAQESDPRKAPARVSPEQPRAGS
;
A
#
# COMPACT_ATOMS: atom_id res chain seq x y z
N MET A 1 20.98 8.62 -5.84
CA MET A 1 20.52 8.17 -7.18
C MET A 1 20.98 9.19 -8.21
N ARG A 2 21.76 8.80 -9.22
CA ARG A 2 22.17 9.70 -10.29
C ARG A 2 21.05 9.78 -11.33
N LYS A 3 20.68 10.99 -11.74
CA LYS A 3 19.77 11.24 -12.87
C LYS A 3 20.59 11.76 -14.04
N ALA A 4 20.52 11.10 -15.19
CA ALA A 4 21.25 11.51 -16.38
C ALA A 4 20.32 11.58 -17.58
N ALA A 5 20.44 12.65 -18.37
CA ALA A 5 19.66 12.84 -19.58
C ALA A 5 20.58 13.02 -20.79
N LEU A 6 20.29 12.31 -21.87
CA LEU A 6 20.93 12.50 -23.18
C LEU A 6 19.87 13.04 -24.15
N LEU A 7 20.06 14.25 -24.65
CA LEU A 7 19.20 14.87 -25.66
C LEU A 7 19.95 14.85 -27.00
N VAL A 8 19.43 14.13 -27.99
CA VAL A 8 19.98 14.12 -29.35
C VAL A 8 19.02 14.86 -30.26
N VAL A 9 19.49 15.96 -30.84
CA VAL A 9 18.67 16.82 -31.69
C VAL A 9 19.38 17.13 -33.00
N ASN A 10 18.67 16.98 -34.12
CA ASN A 10 19.21 17.30 -35.44
C ASN A 10 18.27 18.27 -36.15
N GLN A 11 18.76 19.47 -36.40
CA GLN A 11 18.10 20.53 -37.14
C GLN A 11 18.52 20.51 -38.61
N HIS A 12 19.84 20.35 -38.85
CA HIS A 12 20.48 20.48 -40.15
C HIS A 12 20.79 19.13 -40.80
N TYR A 13 20.52 19.02 -42.11
CA TYR A 13 20.71 17.80 -42.88
C TYR A 13 21.47 18.04 -44.18
N ALA A 14 22.47 17.20 -44.46
CA ALA A 14 23.28 17.30 -45.69
C ALA A 14 22.49 16.92 -46.96
N ASP A 15 21.59 15.93 -46.87
CA ASP A 15 20.71 15.55 -47.99
C ASP A 15 19.46 16.45 -48.01
N GLY A 16 19.37 17.30 -49.04
CA GLY A 16 18.33 18.33 -49.17
C GLY A 16 16.90 17.81 -49.36
N ARG A 17 16.69 16.49 -49.39
CA ARG A 17 15.34 15.89 -49.32
C ARG A 17 14.78 15.87 -47.90
N PHE A 18 15.64 15.94 -46.87
CA PHE A 18 15.19 16.17 -45.49
C PHE A 18 15.02 17.66 -45.25
N THR A 19 13.85 18.06 -44.75
CA THR A 19 13.59 19.44 -44.40
C THR A 19 14.29 19.79 -43.08
N GLU A 20 14.81 21.00 -43.00
CA GLU A 20 15.36 21.58 -41.77
C GLU A 20 14.32 21.60 -40.64
N LEU A 21 14.75 21.26 -39.41
CA LEU A 21 13.90 21.23 -38.21
C LEU A 21 14.31 22.33 -37.22
N PRO A 22 13.98 23.61 -37.46
CA PRO A 22 14.46 24.72 -36.63
C PRO A 22 13.97 24.69 -35.18
N GLY A 23 12.93 23.91 -34.87
CA GLY A 23 12.45 23.69 -33.50
C GLY A 23 13.32 22.71 -32.70
N ALA A 24 14.15 21.87 -33.34
CA ALA A 24 14.92 20.83 -32.65
C ALA A 24 15.98 21.40 -31.69
N ALA A 25 16.58 22.55 -32.02
CA ALA A 25 17.49 23.25 -31.10
C ALA A 25 16.73 23.81 -29.89
N ALA A 26 15.54 24.37 -30.09
CA ALA A 26 14.68 24.88 -29.02
C ALA A 26 14.13 23.75 -28.14
N ASP A 27 13.87 22.56 -28.71
CA ASP A 27 13.53 21.34 -27.96
C ASP A 27 14.63 21.00 -26.95
N ALA A 28 15.88 20.91 -27.40
CA ALA A 28 17.00 20.61 -26.53
C ALA A 28 17.20 21.70 -25.47
N GLU A 29 17.19 22.98 -25.86
CA GLU A 29 17.40 24.09 -24.93
C GLU A 29 16.35 24.10 -23.81
N HIS A 30 15.07 24.03 -24.17
CA HIS A 30 14.00 24.13 -23.19
C HIS A 30 13.87 22.88 -22.32
N LEU A 31 14.06 21.68 -22.89
CA LEU A 31 14.01 20.44 -22.13
C LEU A 31 15.24 20.30 -21.22
N ALA A 32 16.43 20.68 -21.70
CA ALA A 32 17.64 20.72 -20.86
C ALA A 32 17.49 21.67 -19.67
N ALA A 33 16.89 22.85 -19.90
CA ALA A 33 16.66 23.81 -18.82
C ALA A 33 15.76 23.22 -17.72
N VAL A 34 14.66 22.54 -18.07
CA VAL A 34 13.73 21.97 -17.08
C VAL A 34 14.29 20.72 -16.43
N LEU A 35 14.94 19.83 -17.18
CA LEU A 35 15.54 18.62 -16.63
C LEU A 35 16.76 18.93 -15.75
N GLY A 36 17.57 19.93 -16.11
CA GLY A 36 18.75 20.33 -15.35
C GLY A 36 18.44 21.23 -14.14
N ASP A 37 17.25 21.82 -14.07
CA ASP A 37 16.86 22.68 -12.96
C ASP A 37 16.85 21.88 -11.64
N ALA A 38 17.53 22.41 -10.61
CA ALA A 38 17.67 21.75 -9.32
C ALA A 38 16.35 21.66 -8.53
N ALA A 39 15.38 22.53 -8.81
CA ALA A 39 14.07 22.51 -8.19
C ALA A 39 13.08 21.58 -8.91
N ILE A 40 13.36 21.20 -10.17
CA ILE A 40 12.44 20.42 -11.01
C ILE A 40 13.02 19.03 -11.32
N GLY A 41 14.06 18.94 -12.15
CA GLY A 41 14.54 17.68 -12.71
C GLY A 41 15.77 17.08 -12.03
N GLU A 42 16.77 17.91 -11.70
CA GLU A 42 18.10 17.50 -11.18
C GLU A 42 18.85 16.49 -12.07
N PHE A 43 18.63 16.50 -13.39
CA PHE A 43 19.36 15.65 -14.32
C PHE A 43 20.72 16.26 -14.70
N GLU A 44 21.74 15.41 -14.78
CA GLU A 44 22.95 15.70 -15.56
C GLU A 44 22.60 15.60 -17.05
N VAL A 45 22.40 16.75 -17.71
CA VAL A 45 21.98 16.81 -19.12
C VAL A 45 23.19 16.90 -20.06
N THR A 46 23.27 16.00 -21.03
CA THR A 46 24.20 16.03 -22.17
C THR A 46 23.41 16.23 -23.46
N VAL A 47 23.86 17.15 -24.32
CA VAL A 47 23.21 17.45 -25.61
C VAL A 47 24.13 17.10 -26.76
N VAL A 48 23.61 16.36 -27.75
CA VAL A 48 24.25 16.11 -29.05
C VAL A 48 23.43 16.81 -30.11
N GLU A 49 23.94 17.93 -30.61
CA GLU A 49 23.26 18.76 -31.59
C GLU A 49 23.88 18.57 -32.99
N ASN A 50 23.04 18.30 -33.98
CA ASN A 50 23.43 18.10 -35.39
C ASN A 50 24.51 17.02 -35.59
N GLY A 51 24.49 15.99 -34.74
CA GLY A 51 25.48 14.92 -34.76
C GLY A 51 25.38 14.05 -36.01
N THR A 52 26.53 13.56 -36.48
CA THR A 52 26.62 12.49 -37.49
C THR A 52 26.12 11.17 -36.90
N ALA A 53 25.76 10.21 -37.75
CA ALA A 53 25.30 8.90 -37.29
C ALA A 53 26.34 8.19 -36.40
N LEU A 54 27.63 8.42 -36.65
CA LEU A 54 28.70 7.88 -35.79
C LEU A 54 28.74 8.54 -34.41
N GLU A 55 28.62 9.87 -34.34
CA GLU A 55 28.65 10.62 -33.08
C GLU A 55 27.43 10.27 -32.22
N ILE A 56 26.24 10.21 -32.83
CA ILE A 56 25.01 9.83 -32.12
C ILE A 56 25.11 8.41 -31.57
N ARG A 57 25.57 7.44 -32.37
CA ARG A 57 25.75 6.06 -31.90
C ARG A 57 26.73 5.97 -30.73
N LYS A 58 27.85 6.68 -30.79
CA LYS A 58 28.84 6.73 -29.70
C LYS A 58 28.24 7.34 -28.43
N ALA A 59 27.47 8.42 -28.55
CA ALA A 59 26.83 9.07 -27.41
C ALA A 59 25.81 8.16 -26.73
N ILE A 60 24.92 7.52 -27.51
CA ILE A 60 23.91 6.58 -26.99
C ILE A 60 24.56 5.36 -26.34
N GLN A 61 25.55 4.75 -27.00
CA GLN A 61 26.28 3.61 -26.43
C GLN A 61 26.98 3.99 -25.12
N SER A 62 27.68 5.13 -25.09
CA SER A 62 28.33 5.60 -23.87
C SER A 62 27.33 5.88 -22.75
N PHE A 63 26.18 6.49 -23.08
CA PHE A 63 25.14 6.83 -22.12
C PHE A 63 24.59 5.59 -21.40
N PHE A 64 24.26 4.53 -22.13
CA PHE A 64 23.73 3.30 -21.53
C PHE A 64 24.80 2.40 -20.90
N ALA A 65 26.03 2.37 -21.45
CA ALA A 65 27.11 1.52 -20.96
C ALA A 65 27.70 1.97 -19.60
N HIS A 66 27.66 3.27 -19.31
CA HIS A 66 28.16 3.81 -18.03
C HIS A 66 27.10 3.84 -16.91
N ALA A 67 25.87 3.43 -17.20
CA ALA A 67 24.78 3.48 -16.24
C ALA A 67 24.84 2.36 -15.20
N GLN A 68 24.50 2.69 -13.95
CA GLN A 68 24.37 1.75 -12.85
C GLN A 68 22.90 1.31 -12.66
N SER A 69 22.67 0.21 -11.95
CA SER A 69 21.32 -0.34 -11.71
C SER A 69 20.35 0.64 -11.04
N GLN A 70 20.88 1.52 -10.20
CA GLN A 70 20.15 2.52 -9.42
C GLN A 70 19.97 3.87 -10.11
N ASP A 71 20.51 4.07 -11.31
CA ASP A 71 20.41 5.35 -12.03
C ASP A 71 19.01 5.56 -12.63
N LEU A 72 18.65 6.82 -12.92
CA LEU A 72 17.48 7.17 -13.74
C LEU A 72 17.98 7.79 -15.04
N LEU A 73 17.71 7.14 -16.15
CA LEU A 73 18.12 7.60 -17.47
C LEU A 73 16.94 8.20 -18.23
N LEU A 74 17.18 9.32 -18.91
CA LEU A 74 16.24 9.89 -19.88
C LEU A 74 16.95 10.09 -21.23
N LEU A 75 16.52 9.39 -22.27
CA LEU A 75 16.95 9.62 -23.65
C LEU A 75 15.86 10.38 -24.40
N HIS A 76 16.18 11.53 -25.00
CA HIS A 76 15.28 12.24 -25.91
C HIS A 76 15.91 12.31 -27.30
N LEU A 77 15.13 11.96 -28.32
CA LEU A 77 15.52 12.04 -29.73
C LEU A 77 14.55 12.95 -30.48
N SER A 78 15.00 14.13 -30.94
CA SER A 78 14.25 15.05 -31.82
C SER A 78 14.94 15.17 -33.19
N CYS A 79 14.42 14.44 -34.18
CA CYS A 79 14.97 14.37 -35.53
C CYS A 79 13.92 13.76 -36.50
N HIS A 80 14.23 13.70 -37.80
CA HIS A 80 13.39 12.92 -38.72
C HIS A 80 13.46 11.41 -38.41
N GLY A 81 12.30 10.75 -38.48
CA GLY A 81 12.19 9.31 -38.43
C GLY A 81 11.80 8.77 -39.80
N ARG A 82 12.55 7.80 -40.32
CA ARG A 82 12.29 7.23 -41.64
C ARG A 82 12.34 5.71 -41.66
N LYS A 83 11.37 5.11 -42.35
CA LYS A 83 11.36 3.67 -42.62
C LYS A 83 12.10 3.34 -43.91
N ASP A 84 12.88 2.27 -43.87
CA ASP A 84 13.47 1.67 -45.07
C ASP A 84 12.42 0.87 -45.88
N SER A 85 12.83 0.28 -46.99
CA SER A 85 11.96 -0.56 -47.84
C SER A 85 11.43 -1.83 -47.15
N ARG A 86 12.00 -2.19 -46.00
CA ARG A 86 11.58 -3.33 -45.16
C ARG A 86 10.72 -2.88 -43.97
N GLY A 87 10.41 -1.59 -43.86
CA GLY A 87 9.62 -1.01 -42.78
C GLY A 87 10.39 -0.75 -41.48
N ARG A 88 11.72 -0.93 -41.46
CA ARG A 88 12.56 -0.69 -40.27
C ARG A 88 12.79 0.81 -40.06
N LEU A 89 12.53 1.28 -38.85
CA LEU A 89 12.69 2.69 -38.48
C LEU A 89 14.18 3.05 -38.30
N HIS A 90 14.55 4.21 -38.83
CA HIS A 90 15.86 4.84 -38.68
C HIS A 90 15.68 6.28 -38.23
N PHE A 91 16.48 6.73 -37.27
CA PHE A 91 16.61 8.11 -36.84
C PHE A 91 17.65 8.80 -37.75
N VAL A 92 17.23 9.88 -38.40
CA VAL A 92 18.03 10.61 -39.40
C VAL A 92 19.05 11.49 -38.68
N ALA A 93 20.33 11.27 -38.97
CA ALA A 93 21.47 12.06 -38.52
C ALA A 93 21.82 13.15 -39.55
N SER A 94 22.77 14.03 -39.23
CA SER A 94 23.09 15.19 -40.08
C SER A 94 23.74 14.80 -41.40
N ASP A 95 24.43 13.66 -41.43
CA ASP A 95 25.10 13.04 -42.58
C ASP A 95 24.28 11.90 -43.23
N THR A 96 23.01 11.74 -42.85
CA THR A 96 22.16 10.69 -43.43
C THR A 96 21.85 10.96 -44.90
N ASP A 97 22.20 9.99 -45.74
CA ASP A 97 21.80 9.93 -47.14
C ASP A 97 20.46 9.19 -47.26
N TRP A 98 19.53 9.82 -47.97
CA TRP A 98 18.16 9.34 -48.14
C TRP A 98 18.05 7.96 -48.80
N ASP A 99 19.05 7.56 -49.60
CA ASP A 99 19.10 6.28 -50.31
C ASP A 99 19.97 5.24 -49.58
N LEU A 100 20.76 5.66 -48.58
CA LEU A 100 21.70 4.81 -47.83
C LEU A 100 21.41 4.79 -46.31
N LEU A 101 20.14 4.65 -45.93
CA LEU A 101 19.69 4.71 -44.52
C LEU A 101 20.43 3.73 -43.60
N ASP A 102 20.59 2.47 -44.01
CA ASP A 102 21.25 1.44 -43.19
C ASP A 102 22.71 1.82 -42.83
N ALA A 103 23.40 2.55 -43.70
CA ALA A 103 24.80 2.92 -43.54
C ALA A 103 24.98 4.27 -42.83
N THR A 104 24.07 5.22 -43.07
CA THR A 104 24.26 6.65 -42.76
C THR A 104 23.24 7.21 -41.77
N ALA A 105 22.26 6.40 -41.31
CA ALA A 105 21.33 6.76 -40.25
C ALA A 105 21.60 5.94 -38.96
N VAL A 106 20.85 6.24 -37.89
CA VAL A 106 20.88 5.47 -36.65
C VAL A 106 19.67 4.52 -36.63
N PRO A 107 19.87 3.19 -36.75
CA PRO A 107 18.75 2.25 -36.70
C PRO A 107 18.03 2.28 -35.36
N SER A 108 16.70 2.21 -35.35
CA SER A 108 15.94 2.14 -34.08
C SER A 108 16.31 0.92 -33.25
N GLN A 109 16.64 -0.18 -33.93
CA GLN A 109 17.10 -1.42 -33.30
C GLN A 109 18.38 -1.20 -32.48
N PHE A 110 19.32 -0.37 -32.96
CA PHE A 110 20.54 -0.09 -32.21
C PHE A 110 20.23 0.55 -30.85
N VAL A 111 19.31 1.53 -30.81
CA VAL A 111 18.91 2.18 -29.56
C VAL A 111 18.19 1.21 -28.63
N ALA A 112 17.32 0.37 -29.19
CA ALA A 112 16.65 -0.71 -28.48
C ALA A 112 17.65 -1.70 -27.85
N ASP A 113 18.66 -2.15 -28.60
CA ASP A 113 19.69 -3.06 -28.11
C ASP A 113 20.49 -2.42 -26.96
N GLN A 114 20.87 -1.14 -27.09
CA GLN A 114 21.58 -0.43 -26.01
C GLN A 114 20.71 -0.25 -24.75
N LEU A 115 19.42 0.01 -24.91
CA LEU A 115 18.49 0.06 -23.79
C LEU A 115 18.36 -1.32 -23.11
N GLU A 116 18.25 -2.40 -23.89
CA GLU A 116 18.16 -3.77 -23.39
C GLU A 116 19.41 -4.21 -22.63
N GLU A 117 20.60 -3.93 -23.18
CA GLU A 117 21.91 -4.28 -22.63
C GLU A 117 22.30 -3.45 -21.40
N SER A 118 21.65 -2.31 -21.16
CA SER A 118 21.96 -1.44 -20.02
C SER A 118 21.72 -2.14 -18.68
N LEU A 119 22.62 -1.94 -17.71
CA LEU A 119 22.43 -2.38 -16.31
C LEU A 119 21.34 -1.57 -15.60
N CYS A 120 21.03 -0.37 -16.09
CA CYS A 120 19.99 0.48 -15.54
C CYS A 120 18.60 -0.11 -15.82
N ARG A 121 17.82 -0.27 -14.75
CA ARG A 121 16.44 -0.77 -14.82
C ARG A 121 15.41 0.35 -14.95
N ARG A 122 15.80 1.61 -14.74
CA ARG A 122 14.90 2.79 -14.76
C ARG A 122 15.29 3.75 -15.88
N ALA A 123 14.69 3.57 -17.06
CA ALA A 123 15.02 4.37 -18.23
C ALA A 123 13.77 4.84 -18.97
N VAL A 124 13.74 6.13 -19.33
CA VAL A 124 12.66 6.77 -20.08
C VAL A 124 13.20 7.21 -21.43
N VAL A 125 12.52 6.83 -22.51
CA VAL A 125 12.87 7.24 -23.87
C VAL A 125 11.73 8.10 -24.44
N LEU A 126 12.04 9.36 -24.77
CA LEU A 126 11.14 10.30 -25.41
C LEU A 126 11.49 10.39 -26.90
N LEU A 127 10.59 9.94 -27.78
CA LEU A 127 10.82 9.94 -29.23
C LEU A 127 9.97 11.00 -29.92
N ASP A 128 10.61 12.07 -30.36
CA ASP A 128 9.99 13.16 -31.09
C ASP A 128 10.36 13.12 -32.58
N CYS A 129 9.82 12.12 -33.28
CA CYS A 129 10.06 11.92 -34.70
C CYS A 129 8.87 11.24 -35.39
N CYS A 130 8.79 11.35 -36.72
CA CYS A 130 7.84 10.60 -37.55
C CYS A 130 7.94 9.09 -37.29
N PHE A 131 6.78 8.41 -37.31
CA PHE A 131 6.68 6.94 -37.16
C PHE A 131 7.30 6.37 -35.87
N SER A 132 7.51 7.19 -34.85
CA SER A 132 8.14 6.81 -33.58
C SER A 132 7.42 5.64 -32.90
N GLY A 133 6.10 5.49 -33.05
CA GLY A 133 5.36 4.32 -32.58
C GLY A 133 5.74 2.97 -33.22
N ALA A 134 6.58 2.95 -34.28
CA ALA A 134 7.16 1.72 -34.81
C ALA A 134 8.38 1.23 -34.01
N PHE A 135 8.96 2.09 -33.15
CA PHE A 135 10.07 1.74 -32.26
C PHE A 135 9.68 0.58 -31.33
N ALA A 136 8.59 0.75 -30.57
CA ALA A 136 8.13 -0.24 -29.60
C ALA A 136 7.75 -1.61 -30.21
N LYS A 137 7.34 -1.64 -31.49
CA LYS A 137 6.97 -2.89 -32.19
C LYS A 137 8.17 -3.71 -32.67
N GLY A 138 9.38 -3.14 -32.66
CA GLY A 138 10.60 -3.78 -33.16
C GLY A 138 11.41 -4.54 -32.11
N LEU A 139 11.07 -4.42 -30.82
CA LEU A 139 11.84 -5.04 -29.74
C LEU A 139 11.58 -6.53 -29.59
N ARG A 140 12.65 -7.29 -29.32
CA ARG A 140 12.64 -8.76 -29.31
C ARG A 140 12.57 -9.27 -27.88
N THR A 141 11.68 -10.20 -27.60
CA THR A 141 11.71 -11.00 -26.37
C THR A 141 12.87 -12.00 -26.40
N ARG A 142 13.68 -12.05 -25.35
CA ARG A 142 14.72 -13.08 -25.19
C ARG A 142 14.04 -14.45 -25.06
N GLY A 143 14.10 -15.26 -26.12
CA GLY A 143 13.83 -16.71 -26.06
C GLY A 143 12.62 -17.27 -26.83
N ALA A 144 11.86 -16.50 -27.59
CA ALA A 144 10.72 -17.04 -28.36
C ALA A 144 11.03 -17.23 -29.86
N ALA A 145 10.62 -18.37 -30.41
CA ALA A 145 10.53 -18.65 -31.84
C ALA A 145 9.44 -17.77 -32.50
N PRO A 146 9.38 -17.62 -33.84
CA PRO A 146 8.61 -16.57 -34.50
C PRO A 146 7.12 -16.93 -34.60
N THR A 147 6.38 -16.70 -33.52
CA THR A 147 4.92 -16.54 -33.54
C THR A 147 4.63 -15.10 -33.13
N VAL A 148 4.18 -14.31 -34.10
CA VAL A 148 3.86 -12.89 -33.93
C VAL A 148 2.54 -12.80 -33.16
N ASP A 149 2.64 -12.68 -31.84
CA ASP A 149 1.57 -12.10 -31.02
C ASP A 149 1.81 -10.59 -30.96
N VAL A 150 0.77 -9.80 -31.24
CA VAL A 150 0.88 -8.38 -31.61
C VAL A 150 0.87 -7.45 -30.38
N ASN A 151 0.87 -8.01 -29.17
CA ASN A 151 0.61 -7.30 -27.92
C ASN A 151 1.70 -7.38 -26.86
N GLU A 152 2.86 -7.98 -27.14
CA GLU A 152 3.98 -7.98 -26.20
C GLU A 152 5.20 -7.29 -26.79
N PRO A 153 5.71 -6.24 -26.14
CA PRO A 153 7.12 -5.96 -26.28
C PRO A 153 7.82 -5.79 -24.92
N PHE A 154 9.12 -6.13 -24.93
CA PHE A 154 10.16 -5.86 -23.93
C PHE A 154 10.36 -6.85 -22.77
N SER A 155 11.62 -7.08 -22.41
CA SER A 155 12.07 -7.82 -21.21
C SER A 155 12.79 -6.87 -20.23
N GLY A 156 12.34 -6.79 -18.97
CA GLY A 156 12.95 -5.99 -17.88
C GLY A 156 12.06 -4.88 -17.25
N PRO A 157 11.87 -4.86 -15.91
CA PRO A 157 10.99 -3.90 -15.21
C PRO A 157 11.55 -2.46 -15.23
N GLY A 158 10.67 -1.44 -15.34
CA GLY A 158 11.00 -0.02 -15.09
C GLY A 158 11.43 0.83 -16.31
N ARG A 159 11.24 0.33 -17.53
CA ARG A 159 11.60 1.04 -18.78
C ARG A 159 10.35 1.52 -19.52
N VAL A 160 10.33 2.80 -19.90
CA VAL A 160 9.17 3.42 -20.56
C VAL A 160 9.58 4.16 -21.82
N VAL A 161 8.83 3.95 -22.90
CA VAL A 161 8.98 4.70 -24.15
C VAL A 161 7.72 5.54 -24.37
N ILE A 162 7.88 6.86 -24.51
CA ILE A 162 6.82 7.79 -24.92
C ILE A 162 7.18 8.31 -26.30
N THR A 163 6.25 8.17 -27.25
CA THR A 163 6.45 8.57 -28.63
C THR A 163 5.48 9.68 -29.01
N SER A 164 5.92 10.59 -29.89
CA SER A 164 5.11 11.72 -30.34
C SER A 164 4.07 11.35 -31.41
N SER A 165 4.14 10.14 -31.99
CA SER A 165 3.26 9.71 -33.08
C SER A 165 3.06 8.19 -33.11
N THR A 166 1.92 7.73 -33.66
CA THR A 166 1.70 6.30 -33.90
C THR A 166 2.60 5.77 -35.03
N ALA A 167 2.69 4.44 -35.16
CA ALA A 167 3.48 3.78 -36.22
C ALA A 167 3.04 4.10 -37.67
N LEU A 168 1.90 4.76 -37.86
CA LEU A 168 1.28 5.05 -39.17
C LEU A 168 1.19 6.55 -39.47
N GLN A 169 1.49 7.41 -38.50
CA GLN A 169 1.35 8.86 -38.63
C GLN A 169 2.68 9.52 -39.00
N TYR A 170 2.61 10.51 -39.87
CA TYR A 170 3.67 11.51 -40.00
C TYR A 170 3.58 12.45 -38.79
N SER A 171 4.71 12.79 -38.16
CA SER A 171 4.75 13.92 -37.24
C SER A 171 4.55 15.17 -38.10
N HIS A 172 3.40 15.83 -37.95
CA HIS A 172 3.04 16.98 -38.77
C HIS A 172 3.87 18.20 -38.35
N GLU A 173 4.98 18.41 -39.02
CA GLU A 173 5.44 19.75 -39.38
C GLU A 173 5.22 19.91 -40.88
N SER A 174 4.04 20.39 -41.29
CA SER A 174 3.88 20.83 -42.66
C SER A 174 3.11 22.15 -42.77
N GLU A 175 3.85 23.14 -43.26
CA GLU A 175 3.37 24.15 -44.20
C GLU A 175 2.21 25.04 -43.75
N ARG A 176 2.43 25.87 -42.72
CA ARG A 176 1.90 27.25 -42.68
C ARG A 176 2.62 28.08 -41.62
N SER A 177 3.17 29.21 -42.09
CA SER A 177 3.91 30.25 -41.35
C SER A 177 5.40 29.99 -41.12
N SER A 178 6.18 30.14 -42.20
CA SER A 178 7.54 30.61 -42.08
C SER A 178 7.54 32.06 -41.55
N ARG A 179 8.36 32.30 -40.51
CA ARG A 179 9.13 33.52 -40.16
C ARG A 179 9.02 33.88 -38.67
N ALA A 180 10.11 33.60 -37.94
CA ALA A 180 10.72 34.45 -36.90
C ALA A 180 10.88 33.94 -35.45
N ARG A 181 10.54 32.70 -35.07
CA ARG A 181 10.95 32.17 -33.74
C ARG A 181 11.29 30.67 -33.78
N ALA A 182 12.41 30.31 -33.13
CA ALA A 182 12.79 28.94 -32.81
C ALA A 182 11.91 28.46 -31.65
N GLU A 183 10.71 27.97 -31.97
CA GLU A 183 9.79 27.41 -30.96
C GLU A 183 9.91 25.88 -30.95
N PRO A 184 9.82 25.22 -29.79
CA PRO A 184 9.87 23.76 -29.68
C PRO A 184 8.73 23.08 -30.44
N SER A 185 8.92 21.80 -30.76
CA SER A 185 7.87 20.94 -31.29
C SER A 185 6.64 20.91 -30.36
N ILE A 186 5.45 20.62 -30.89
CA ILE A 186 4.22 20.54 -30.06
C ILE A 186 4.34 19.48 -28.95
N PHE A 187 5.02 18.36 -29.24
CA PHE A 187 5.22 17.29 -28.28
C PHE A 187 6.21 17.71 -27.18
N THR A 188 7.38 18.21 -27.56
CA THR A 188 8.40 18.62 -26.59
C THR A 188 7.94 19.87 -25.81
N ALA A 189 7.21 20.79 -26.44
CA ALA A 189 6.57 21.92 -25.76
C ALA A 189 5.57 21.47 -24.70
N ALA A 190 4.77 20.42 -24.95
CA ALA A 190 3.85 19.88 -23.97
C ALA A 190 4.59 19.20 -22.80
N VAL A 191 5.69 18.48 -23.07
CA VAL A 191 6.55 17.90 -22.02
C VAL A 191 7.13 19.03 -21.15
N VAL A 192 7.74 20.03 -21.78
CA VAL A 192 8.35 21.17 -21.09
C VAL A 192 7.32 21.94 -20.27
N GLU A 193 6.15 22.23 -20.82
CA GLU A 193 5.06 22.90 -20.11
C GLU A 193 4.63 22.12 -18.86
N GLY A 194 4.35 20.83 -19.01
CA GLY A 194 3.90 19.99 -17.92
C GLY A 194 4.89 19.91 -16.75
N LEU A 195 6.18 19.79 -17.07
CA LEU A 195 7.25 19.71 -16.08
C LEU A 195 7.58 21.08 -15.47
N ARG A 196 7.62 22.15 -16.29
CA ARG A 196 7.99 23.51 -15.86
C ARG A 196 6.92 24.16 -15.00
N ASP A 197 5.67 24.03 -15.40
CA ASP A 197 4.55 24.65 -14.69
C ASP A 197 4.01 23.73 -13.59
N GLY A 198 4.47 22.47 -13.57
CA GLY A 198 4.00 21.44 -12.64
C GLY A 198 2.58 20.97 -12.93
N THR A 199 1.98 21.37 -14.05
CA THR A 199 0.61 20.97 -14.42
C THR A 199 0.52 19.51 -14.85
N ALA A 200 1.65 18.84 -15.06
CA ALA A 200 1.69 17.40 -15.27
C ALA A 200 1.68 16.58 -13.97
N ASP A 201 1.73 17.21 -12.79
CA ASP A 201 1.42 16.57 -11.51
C ASP A 201 -0.11 16.56 -11.38
N LEU A 202 -0.71 15.45 -11.80
CA LEU A 202 -2.17 15.32 -11.94
C LEU A 202 -2.82 14.88 -10.64
N ASP A 203 -2.08 14.24 -9.74
CA ASP A 203 -2.57 13.82 -8.42
C ASP A 203 -2.23 14.79 -7.28
N GLY A 204 -1.40 15.79 -7.54
CA GLY A 204 -1.02 16.83 -6.59
C GLY A 204 -0.04 16.34 -5.51
N ASP A 205 0.69 15.26 -5.76
CA ASP A 205 1.64 14.67 -4.81
C ASP A 205 2.98 15.42 -4.73
N GLY A 206 3.19 16.41 -5.60
CA GLY A 206 4.39 17.26 -5.65
C GLY A 206 5.48 16.72 -6.55
N TYR A 207 5.22 15.65 -7.27
CA TYR A 207 6.10 15.04 -8.24
C TYR A 207 5.34 14.84 -9.56
N VAL A 208 6.09 14.63 -10.63
CA VAL A 208 5.53 14.25 -11.93
C VAL A 208 6.04 12.87 -12.25
N SER A 209 5.15 11.88 -12.22
CA SER A 209 5.43 10.53 -12.70
C SER A 209 5.46 10.45 -14.23
N VAL A 210 6.06 9.39 -14.76
CA VAL A 210 6.03 9.10 -16.21
C VAL A 210 4.59 8.90 -16.67
N GLU A 211 3.74 8.31 -15.83
CA GLU A 211 2.33 8.07 -16.08
C GLU A 211 1.57 9.38 -16.26
N GLU A 212 1.74 10.31 -15.33
CA GLU A 212 1.07 11.61 -15.37
C GLU A 212 1.64 12.49 -16.47
N LEU A 213 2.97 12.49 -16.67
CA LEU A 213 3.60 13.18 -17.79
C LEU A 213 3.01 12.69 -19.11
N TYR A 214 2.87 11.37 -19.30
CA TYR A 214 2.25 10.84 -20.50
C TYR A 214 0.78 11.27 -20.63
N ALA A 215 -0.02 11.16 -19.56
CA ALA A 215 -1.43 11.53 -19.60
C ALA A 215 -1.61 13.01 -19.96
N PHE A 216 -0.82 13.89 -19.33
CA PHE A 216 -0.80 15.32 -19.62
C PHE A 216 -0.36 15.60 -21.05
N VAL A 217 0.76 15.03 -21.50
CA VAL A 217 1.29 15.23 -22.86
C VAL A 217 0.31 14.70 -23.91
N HIS A 218 -0.30 13.54 -23.68
CA HIS A 218 -1.31 12.98 -24.58
C HIS A 218 -2.51 13.92 -24.74
N ASP A 219 -3.09 14.43 -23.64
CA ASP A 219 -4.20 15.38 -23.71
C ASP A 219 -3.79 16.71 -24.36
N ARG A 220 -2.66 17.28 -23.93
CA ARG A 220 -2.19 18.58 -24.42
C ARG A 220 -1.85 18.54 -25.90
N VAL A 221 -1.13 17.51 -26.38
CA VAL A 221 -0.80 17.35 -27.81
C VAL A 221 -2.07 17.16 -28.62
N ARG A 222 -3.01 16.30 -28.19
CA ARG A 222 -4.26 16.08 -28.92
C ARG A 222 -5.16 17.31 -28.96
N SER A 223 -5.13 18.15 -27.93
CA SER A 223 -5.88 19.41 -27.89
C SER A 223 -5.34 20.44 -28.89
N ARG A 224 -4.02 20.48 -29.10
CA ARG A 224 -3.33 21.42 -30.01
C ARG A 224 -3.30 20.90 -31.45
N MET A 225 -3.10 19.61 -31.63
CA MET A 225 -3.01 18.94 -32.93
C MET A 225 -3.73 17.58 -32.89
N PRO A 226 -5.05 17.54 -33.15
CA PRO A 226 -5.85 16.31 -33.07
C PRO A 226 -5.40 15.16 -33.99
N SER A 227 -4.62 15.46 -35.04
CA SER A 227 -4.03 14.49 -35.96
C SER A 227 -2.77 13.80 -35.44
N GLN A 228 -2.19 14.29 -34.34
CA GLN A 228 -1.01 13.72 -33.70
C GLN A 228 -1.45 13.00 -32.42
N THR A 229 -1.11 11.71 -32.32
CA THR A 229 -1.47 10.88 -31.16
C THR A 229 -0.20 10.34 -30.52
N PRO A 230 0.21 10.88 -29.36
CA PRO A 230 1.28 10.29 -28.58
C PRO A 230 0.93 8.86 -28.16
N THR A 231 1.92 7.98 -28.09
CA THR A 231 1.72 6.61 -27.56
C THR A 231 2.74 6.30 -26.50
N ARG A 232 2.37 5.45 -25.55
CA ARG A 232 3.26 4.94 -24.51
C ARG A 232 3.42 3.43 -24.65
N SER A 233 4.63 2.94 -24.41
CA SER A 233 4.91 1.52 -24.23
C SER A 233 5.65 1.34 -22.91
N VAL A 234 5.08 0.50 -22.05
CA VAL A 234 5.57 0.23 -20.69
C VAL A 234 5.90 -1.24 -20.59
N ASN A 235 7.02 -1.58 -19.96
CA ASN A 235 7.33 -2.94 -19.57
C ASN A 235 7.13 -3.12 -18.07
N ASN A 236 6.33 -4.13 -17.67
CA ASN A 236 6.07 -4.60 -16.28
C ASN A 236 6.69 -3.72 -15.19
N SER A 237 6.15 -2.50 -15.04
CA SER A 237 6.65 -1.54 -14.06
C SER A 237 5.92 -1.81 -12.76
N GLU A 238 6.52 -2.63 -11.91
CA GLU A 238 6.22 -2.63 -10.48
C GLU A 238 6.68 -1.28 -9.91
N GLY A 239 5.72 -0.43 -9.50
CA GLY A 239 5.96 0.88 -8.91
C GLY A 239 5.91 2.07 -9.89
N THR A 240 5.57 3.25 -9.36
CA THR A 240 5.48 4.53 -10.10
C THR A 240 6.87 5.10 -10.37
N LEU A 241 7.17 5.48 -11.62
CA LEU A 241 8.45 6.08 -11.98
C LEU A 241 8.36 7.61 -11.97
N TYR A 242 8.90 8.25 -10.92
CA TYR A 242 8.93 9.72 -10.83
C TYR A 242 10.08 10.34 -11.62
N LEU A 243 9.77 11.35 -12.44
CA LEU A 243 10.72 12.08 -13.28
C LEU A 243 11.21 13.38 -12.63
N THR A 244 10.27 14.25 -12.24
CA THR A 244 10.56 15.62 -11.75
C THR A 244 9.71 15.98 -10.55
N ARG A 245 9.99 17.12 -9.91
CA ARG A 245 9.19 17.72 -8.83
C ARG A 245 8.27 18.79 -9.41
N ASN A 246 7.09 18.97 -8.83
CA ASN A 246 6.18 20.06 -9.16
C ASN A 246 6.65 21.37 -8.48
N PRO A 247 7.03 22.41 -9.23
CA PRO A 247 7.46 23.68 -8.65
C PRO A 247 6.33 24.53 -8.03
N GLY A 248 5.06 24.15 -8.24
CA GLY A 248 3.87 24.91 -7.85
C GLY A 248 3.22 24.56 -6.50
N ILE A 249 3.79 23.64 -5.70
CA ILE A 249 3.17 23.27 -4.41
C ILE A 249 3.29 24.39 -3.36
N LEU A 250 2.14 24.99 -3.06
CA LEU A 250 1.84 25.79 -1.88
C LEU A 250 1.46 24.86 -0.73
N TYR A 251 2.24 24.84 0.36
CA TYR A 251 1.96 24.00 1.54
C TYR A 251 0.88 24.64 2.42
N LEU A 252 -0.36 24.18 2.31
CA LEU A 252 -1.32 24.20 3.41
C LEU A 252 -1.89 22.79 3.50
N THR A 253 -1.51 22.05 4.53
CA THR A 253 -1.89 20.64 4.68
C THR A 253 -3.39 20.42 4.91
N ALA A 254 -3.92 19.34 4.31
CA ALA A 254 -5.22 18.66 4.47
C ALA A 254 -6.53 19.49 4.34
N PRO A 255 -7.57 19.01 3.60
CA PRO A 255 -8.89 19.66 3.51
C PRO A 255 -9.68 19.73 4.83
N GLU A 256 -9.20 19.12 5.92
CA GLU A 256 -9.95 18.98 7.18
C GLU A 256 -9.15 19.38 8.44
N ASP A 257 -8.21 20.34 8.34
CA ASP A 257 -7.61 20.92 9.55
C ASP A 257 -8.47 22.11 10.06
N PRO A 258 -9.16 21.98 11.23
CA PRO A 258 -10.10 22.98 11.74
C PRO A 258 -9.43 24.25 12.29
N ALA A 259 -8.09 24.37 12.22
CA ALA A 259 -7.34 25.50 12.76
C ALA A 259 -7.36 26.75 11.88
N LEU A 260 -7.60 26.62 10.57
CA LEU A 260 -7.67 27.71 9.58
C LEU A 260 -9.07 27.76 8.95
N PRO A 261 -9.79 28.89 8.96
CA PRO A 261 -11.09 28.98 8.30
C PRO A 261 -11.02 28.59 6.82
N ASP A 262 -11.94 27.75 6.34
CA ASP A 262 -11.97 27.27 4.95
C ASP A 262 -11.95 28.40 3.92
N THR A 263 -12.61 29.52 4.25
CA THR A 263 -12.62 30.72 3.42
C THR A 263 -11.25 31.37 3.30
N LEU A 264 -10.46 31.36 4.38
CA LEU A 264 -9.09 31.87 4.36
C LEU A 264 -8.15 30.91 3.61
N ARG A 265 -8.31 29.60 3.84
CA ARG A 265 -7.57 28.55 3.13
C ARG A 265 -7.81 28.63 1.62
N ALA A 266 -9.06 28.74 1.19
CA ALA A 266 -9.42 28.91 -0.22
C ALA A 266 -8.86 30.23 -0.79
N ALA A 267 -8.93 31.33 -0.03
CA ALA A 267 -8.36 32.60 -0.47
C ALA A 267 -6.85 32.49 -0.73
N ILE A 268 -6.10 31.78 0.11
CA ILE A 268 -4.64 31.60 -0.01
C ILE A 268 -4.26 30.65 -1.14
N LEU A 269 -4.95 29.50 -1.25
CA LEU A 269 -4.58 28.45 -2.21
C LEU A 269 -5.08 28.73 -3.63
N THR A 270 -6.33 29.18 -3.76
CA THR A 270 -7.02 29.28 -5.06
C THR A 270 -7.56 30.67 -5.36
N GLY A 271 -7.52 31.59 -4.39
CA GLY A 271 -8.02 32.95 -4.55
C GLY A 271 -7.22 33.80 -5.53
N ALA A 272 -7.85 34.82 -6.12
CA ALA A 272 -7.20 35.84 -6.94
C ALA A 272 -6.19 36.67 -6.12
N THR A 273 -5.25 37.37 -6.78
CA THR A 273 -4.20 38.16 -6.11
C THR A 273 -4.75 39.06 -5.00
N TRP A 274 -5.85 39.79 -5.24
CA TRP A 274 -6.46 40.66 -4.24
C TRP A 274 -7.05 39.90 -3.03
N GLN A 275 -7.50 38.66 -3.21
CA GLN A 275 -7.97 37.78 -2.13
C GLN A 275 -6.80 37.28 -1.30
N ARG A 276 -5.65 36.96 -1.92
CA ARG A 276 -4.40 36.59 -1.22
C ARG A 276 -3.79 37.77 -0.46
N LEU A 277 -3.86 38.98 -1.01
CA LEU A 277 -3.51 40.21 -0.28
C LEU A 277 -4.45 40.45 0.91
N GLY A 278 -5.75 40.23 0.74
CA GLY A 278 -6.72 40.30 1.83
C GLY A 278 -6.50 39.22 2.91
N ALA A 279 -6.08 38.01 2.49
CA ALA A 279 -5.79 36.90 3.39
C ALA A 279 -4.65 37.22 4.37
N LEU A 280 -3.65 38.01 3.97
CA LEU A 280 -2.54 38.42 4.84
C LEU A 280 -3.01 39.13 6.12
N HIS A 281 -4.08 39.92 6.05
CA HIS A 281 -4.65 40.58 7.23
C HIS A 281 -5.21 39.58 8.24
N GLU A 282 -5.87 38.54 7.76
CA GLU A 282 -6.46 37.52 8.63
C GLU A 282 -5.38 36.57 9.18
N VAL A 283 -4.38 36.23 8.36
CA VAL A 283 -3.18 35.50 8.80
C VAL A 283 -2.46 36.27 9.91
N GLU A 284 -2.28 37.59 9.74
CA GLU A 284 -1.69 38.46 10.76
C GLU A 284 -2.46 38.43 12.09
N ARG A 285 -3.80 38.42 12.01
CA ARG A 285 -4.66 38.31 13.19
C ARG A 285 -4.49 36.96 13.89
N LEU A 286 -4.46 35.86 13.13
CA LEU A 286 -4.35 34.50 13.66
C LEU A 286 -2.97 34.20 14.25
N LEU A 287 -1.90 34.84 13.75
CA LEU A 287 -0.56 34.77 14.35
C LEU A 287 -0.51 35.28 15.81
N GLY A 288 -1.48 36.10 16.22
CA GLY A 288 -1.65 36.57 17.60
C GLY A 288 -2.48 35.64 18.50
N SER A 289 -2.96 34.50 18.00
CA SER A 289 -3.80 33.56 18.76
C SER A 289 -3.03 32.88 19.89
N TRP A 290 -3.67 32.73 21.06
CA TRP A 290 -3.16 31.91 22.18
C TRP A 290 -3.38 30.41 22.00
N ARG A 291 -4.14 29.98 20.99
CA ARG A 291 -4.30 28.56 20.62
C ARG A 291 -3.14 28.15 19.71
N GLY A 292 -2.26 27.27 20.20
CA GLY A 292 -1.08 26.76 19.49
C GLY A 292 -1.36 26.33 18.04
N PRO A 293 -2.33 25.43 17.80
CA PRO A 293 -2.64 24.95 16.44
C PRO A 293 -3.07 26.06 15.47
N VAL A 294 -3.84 27.05 15.96
CA VAL A 294 -4.30 28.19 15.13
C VAL A 294 -3.13 29.12 14.78
N ARG A 295 -2.21 29.32 15.72
CA ARG A 295 -1.01 30.14 15.52
C ARG A 295 -0.02 29.46 14.57
N GLU A 296 0.14 28.14 14.67
CA GLU A 296 0.98 27.32 13.78
C GLU A 296 0.41 27.28 12.36
N ALA A 297 -0.89 27.04 12.21
CA ALA A 297 -1.58 27.09 10.93
C ALA A 297 -1.44 28.48 10.25
N ALA A 298 -1.52 29.56 11.03
CA ALA A 298 -1.28 30.91 10.53
C ALA A 298 0.19 31.15 10.12
N LEU A 299 1.15 30.53 10.82
CA LEU A 299 2.57 30.60 10.46
C LEU A 299 2.87 29.83 9.17
N GLU A 300 2.25 28.67 8.98
CA GLU A 300 2.31 27.90 7.73
C GLU A 300 1.69 28.68 6.57
N ALA A 301 0.50 29.26 6.77
CA ALA A 301 -0.13 30.16 5.80
C ALA A 301 0.76 31.35 5.42
N LEU A 302 1.41 31.98 6.39
CA LEU A 302 2.33 33.09 6.12
C LEU A 302 3.56 32.62 5.34
N THR A 303 4.14 31.48 5.72
CA THR A 303 5.28 30.85 5.02
C THR A 303 4.95 30.59 3.56
N THR A 304 3.72 30.15 3.30
CA THR A 304 3.19 29.89 1.96
C THR A 304 3.01 31.18 1.16
N LEU A 305 2.47 32.24 1.77
CA LEU A 305 2.29 33.55 1.11
C LEU A 305 3.60 34.29 0.85
N VAL A 306 4.67 34.04 1.61
CA VAL A 306 6.03 34.57 1.33
C VAL A 306 6.54 34.09 -0.04
N ARG A 307 6.13 32.89 -0.46
CA ARG A 307 6.53 32.25 -1.72
C ARG A 307 5.45 32.35 -2.81
N ASP A 308 4.51 33.28 -2.65
CA ASP A 308 3.41 33.44 -3.60
C ASP A 308 3.92 33.75 -5.00
N ARG A 309 3.28 33.14 -6.00
CA ARG A 309 3.54 33.36 -7.43
C ARG A 309 3.38 34.82 -7.86
N ASP A 310 2.61 35.61 -7.11
CA ASP A 310 2.47 37.05 -7.32
C ASP A 310 3.48 37.82 -6.45
N PRO A 311 4.44 38.55 -7.06
CA PRO A 311 5.51 39.24 -6.33
C PRO A 311 5.00 40.27 -5.31
N GLN A 312 3.80 40.84 -5.50
CA GLN A 312 3.24 41.81 -4.56
C GLN A 312 2.76 41.14 -3.27
N VAL A 313 2.20 39.93 -3.39
CA VAL A 313 1.76 39.12 -2.24
C VAL A 313 2.98 38.65 -1.45
N GLY A 314 3.99 38.09 -2.13
CA GLY A 314 5.25 37.66 -1.52
C GLY A 314 5.93 38.78 -0.73
N ALA A 315 6.08 39.96 -1.33
CA ALA A 315 6.71 41.10 -0.67
C ALA A 315 5.93 41.65 0.54
N GLN A 316 4.59 41.54 0.56
CA GLN A 316 3.80 41.90 1.74
C GLN A 316 3.88 40.85 2.84
N ALA A 317 3.87 39.56 2.47
CA ALA A 317 4.04 38.45 3.40
C ALA A 317 5.41 38.48 4.09
N GLU A 318 6.47 38.78 3.33
CA GLU A 318 7.84 38.96 3.85
C GLU A 318 7.93 40.14 4.85
N ARG A 319 7.28 41.27 4.53
CA ARG A 319 7.18 42.39 5.48
C ARG A 319 6.48 41.99 6.77
N LEU A 320 5.38 41.24 6.67
CA LEU A 320 4.66 40.70 7.83
C LEU A 320 5.54 39.74 8.63
N TRP A 321 6.28 38.85 7.96
CA TRP A 321 7.23 37.91 8.57
C TRP A 321 8.25 38.63 9.47
N HIS A 322 8.93 39.63 8.92
CA HIS A 322 9.92 40.39 9.66
C HIS A 322 9.30 41.25 10.77
N SER A 323 8.12 41.84 10.54
CA SER A 323 7.42 42.64 11.56
C SER A 323 7.05 41.85 12.82
N ARG A 324 6.86 40.52 12.68
CA ARG A 324 6.55 39.60 13.78
C ARG A 324 7.78 38.98 14.43
N GLY A 325 8.98 39.35 13.99
CA GLY A 325 10.24 38.86 14.57
C GLY A 325 10.48 37.37 14.32
N LEU A 326 9.98 36.82 13.21
CA LEU A 326 10.04 35.38 12.90
C LEU A 326 11.41 34.89 12.38
N GLY A 327 12.46 35.72 12.50
CA GLY A 327 13.83 35.38 12.08
C GLY A 327 14.07 35.51 10.57
N GLU A 328 15.06 34.78 10.08
CA GLU A 328 15.36 34.70 8.64
C GLU A 328 14.20 34.02 7.90
N LEU A 329 13.99 34.38 6.64
CA LEU A 329 13.02 33.68 5.80
C LEU A 329 13.46 32.23 5.64
N PRO A 330 12.55 31.25 5.66
CA PRO A 330 12.91 29.85 5.50
C PRO A 330 13.63 29.63 4.17
N SER A 331 14.94 29.42 4.22
CA SER A 331 15.80 29.11 3.08
C SER A 331 15.91 27.58 2.95
N GLY A 332 15.00 27.02 2.17
CA GLY A 332 14.89 25.56 1.97
C GLY A 332 13.45 25.11 1.77
N THR A 333 13.24 24.17 0.85
CA THR A 333 11.97 23.45 0.71
C THR A 333 11.74 22.54 1.94
N PRO A 334 10.50 22.41 2.44
CA PRO A 334 10.13 21.25 3.25
C PRO A 334 10.42 19.99 2.44
N ASP A 335 11.15 19.05 3.04
CA ASP A 335 11.65 17.83 2.41
C ASP A 335 10.50 16.88 2.01
N THR A 336 10.19 16.77 0.71
CA THR A 336 9.14 15.87 0.18
C THR A 336 9.57 14.42 0.07
N ALA A 337 10.85 14.09 0.30
CA ALA A 337 11.27 12.72 0.58
C ALA A 337 10.68 12.18 1.91
N SER A 338 10.01 13.03 2.70
CA SER A 338 9.27 12.64 3.91
C SER A 338 7.78 12.33 3.69
N ARG A 339 7.30 12.19 2.44
CA ARG A 339 5.94 11.64 2.20
C ARG A 339 5.88 10.12 2.27
N VAL A 340 7.03 9.45 2.23
CA VAL A 340 7.22 8.19 2.95
C VAL A 340 7.44 8.60 4.40
N THR A 341 6.35 8.64 5.16
CA THR A 341 6.35 8.82 6.62
C THR A 341 6.99 10.14 7.07
N ARG A 342 6.18 11.20 7.21
CA ARG A 342 6.66 12.45 7.83
C ARG A 342 7.13 12.13 9.24
N PRO A 343 8.37 12.48 9.63
CA PRO A 343 8.74 12.62 11.03
C PRO A 343 7.63 13.34 11.77
N ILE A 344 7.04 12.70 12.77
CA ILE A 344 6.18 13.40 13.73
C ILE A 344 7.07 14.41 14.46
N ALA A 345 7.05 15.65 13.97
CA ALA A 345 7.99 16.70 14.37
C ALA A 345 7.62 17.38 15.70
N ASP A 346 6.52 16.99 16.35
CA ASP A 346 6.09 17.59 17.62
C ASP A 346 6.73 16.93 18.85
N GLY A 347 7.62 15.94 18.66
CA GLY A 347 8.29 15.22 19.74
C GLY A 347 7.41 14.23 20.49
N SER A 348 6.14 14.09 20.12
CA SER A 348 5.26 13.09 20.72
C SER A 348 5.71 11.67 20.39
N LYS A 349 5.54 10.79 21.36
CA LYS A 349 5.86 9.38 21.21
C LYS A 349 4.76 8.67 20.43
N ILE A 350 5.18 7.73 19.59
CA ILE A 350 4.29 6.76 18.96
C ILE A 350 4.52 5.43 19.65
N LEU A 351 3.46 4.83 20.17
CA LEU A 351 3.53 3.49 20.76
C LEU A 351 3.50 2.44 19.65
N GLY A 352 4.25 1.35 19.79
CA GLY A 352 3.90 0.10 19.12
C GLY A 352 2.99 -0.70 20.02
N ILE A 353 1.82 -1.11 19.53
CA ILE A 353 0.86 -1.93 20.28
C ILE A 353 0.62 -3.22 19.52
N ASP A 354 0.94 -4.33 20.19
CA ASP A 354 0.45 -5.65 19.81
C ASP A 354 -0.87 -5.92 20.50
N PHE A 355 -1.99 -5.76 19.79
CA PHE A 355 -3.32 -6.04 20.33
C PHE A 355 -3.70 -7.49 20.05
N GLY A 356 -3.21 -8.45 20.85
CA GLY A 356 -3.44 -9.87 20.60
C GLY A 356 -4.77 -10.42 21.14
N THR A 357 -5.21 -11.55 20.59
CA THR A 357 -6.47 -12.24 20.98
C THR A 357 -6.48 -12.67 22.46
N THR A 358 -5.33 -13.11 22.97
CA THR A 358 -5.19 -13.63 24.34
C THR A 358 -4.46 -12.66 25.25
N ASN A 359 -3.37 -12.07 24.77
CA ASN A 359 -2.58 -11.07 25.48
C ASN A 359 -2.21 -9.96 24.52
N SER A 360 -2.04 -8.76 25.05
CA SER A 360 -1.57 -7.59 24.33
C SER A 360 -0.28 -7.07 24.96
N ALA A 361 0.53 -6.36 24.18
CA ALA A 361 1.78 -5.74 24.61
C ALA A 361 1.90 -4.31 24.07
N VAL A 362 2.67 -3.47 24.73
CA VAL A 362 2.96 -2.11 24.30
C VAL A 362 4.44 -1.79 24.48
N ALA A 363 5.03 -1.11 23.51
CA ALA A 363 6.41 -0.68 23.53
C ALA A 363 6.56 0.72 22.94
N VAL A 364 7.71 1.33 23.19
CA VAL A 364 8.06 2.69 22.75
C VAL A 364 9.52 2.73 22.32
N PHE A 365 9.82 3.53 21.29
CA PHE A 365 11.18 3.77 20.86
C PHE A 365 11.77 4.95 21.65
N LEU A 366 12.84 4.72 22.41
CA LEU A 366 13.49 5.70 23.27
C LEU A 366 15.01 5.52 23.23
N ASP A 367 15.73 6.64 23.13
CA ASP A 367 17.19 6.67 23.19
C ASP A 367 17.89 5.75 22.16
N GLY A 368 17.27 5.56 20.98
CA GLY A 368 17.80 4.71 19.92
C GLY A 368 17.44 3.22 20.05
N GLU A 369 16.69 2.82 21.08
CA GLU A 369 16.32 1.43 21.32
C GLU A 369 14.81 1.27 21.56
N VAL A 370 14.29 0.08 21.27
CA VAL A 370 12.90 -0.28 21.60
C VAL A 370 12.82 -0.75 23.05
N ARG A 371 11.90 -0.16 23.82
CA ARG A 371 11.60 -0.56 25.20
C ARG A 371 10.16 -1.08 25.31
N VAL A 372 10.02 -2.35 25.66
CA VAL A 372 8.72 -2.96 26.00
C VAL A 372 8.29 -2.47 27.38
N ILE A 373 7.06 -1.98 27.48
CA ILE A 373 6.56 -1.34 28.69
C ILE A 373 5.84 -2.38 29.56
N PRO A 374 6.28 -2.58 30.81
CA PRO A 374 5.55 -3.44 31.74
C PRO A 374 4.23 -2.80 32.16
N ASN A 375 3.20 -3.62 32.31
CA ASN A 375 1.92 -3.19 32.86
C ASN A 375 2.04 -2.88 34.36
N ARG A 376 0.93 -2.42 34.98
CA ARG A 376 0.87 -2.10 36.43
C ARG A 376 1.24 -3.26 37.38
N HIS A 377 1.32 -4.50 36.88
CA HIS A 377 1.72 -5.68 37.64
C HIS A 377 3.18 -6.09 37.39
N GLY A 378 3.94 -5.32 36.61
CA GLY A 378 5.33 -5.62 36.26
C GLY A 378 5.49 -6.64 35.13
N GLU A 379 4.41 -7.03 34.46
CA GLU A 379 4.41 -8.02 33.38
C GLU A 379 4.47 -7.32 32.02
N VAL A 380 5.29 -7.81 31.08
CA VAL A 380 5.44 -7.22 29.73
C VAL A 380 4.26 -7.49 28.80
N THR A 381 3.29 -8.28 29.24
CA THR A 381 2.03 -8.48 28.53
C THR A 381 0.83 -8.31 29.46
N THR A 382 -0.27 -7.86 28.89
CA THR A 382 -1.55 -7.71 29.57
C THR A 382 -2.56 -8.66 28.96
N PRO A 383 -3.22 -9.53 29.75
CA PRO A 383 -4.30 -10.37 29.23
C PRO A 383 -5.39 -9.55 28.54
N SER A 384 -5.82 -9.95 27.35
CA SER A 384 -6.89 -9.29 26.59
C SER A 384 -8.26 -9.71 27.12
N VAL A 385 -8.51 -9.39 28.40
CA VAL A 385 -9.68 -9.80 29.19
C VAL A 385 -10.27 -8.60 29.89
N VAL A 386 -11.60 -8.49 29.86
CA VAL A 386 -12.36 -7.44 30.53
C VAL A 386 -13.39 -8.06 31.46
N ALA A 387 -13.61 -7.49 32.64
CA ALA A 387 -14.69 -7.89 33.54
C ALA A 387 -15.28 -6.68 34.26
N PHE A 388 -16.46 -6.84 34.85
CA PHE A 388 -17.06 -5.84 35.74
C PHE A 388 -17.06 -6.37 37.17
N ALA A 389 -16.52 -5.60 38.10
CA ALA A 389 -16.63 -5.84 39.54
C ALA A 389 -18.09 -5.70 40.01
N GLU A 390 -18.38 -6.13 41.24
CA GLU A 390 -19.75 -6.10 41.79
C GLU A 390 -20.33 -4.69 41.93
N ASP A 391 -19.46 -3.71 42.19
CA ASP A 391 -19.79 -2.29 42.25
C ASP A 391 -19.92 -1.63 40.87
N GLY A 392 -19.72 -2.39 39.78
CA GLY A 392 -19.74 -1.90 38.41
C GLY A 392 -18.40 -1.36 37.91
N THR A 393 -17.33 -1.41 38.71
CA THR A 393 -16.00 -0.97 38.29
C THR A 393 -15.46 -1.86 37.17
N LEU A 394 -14.93 -1.24 36.13
CA LEU A 394 -14.32 -1.93 34.99
C LEU A 394 -12.96 -2.51 35.39
N LEU A 395 -12.76 -3.80 35.12
CA LEU A 395 -11.50 -4.51 35.31
C LEU A 395 -10.95 -4.91 33.94
N VAL A 396 -9.64 -4.73 33.75
CA VAL A 396 -8.91 -5.09 32.53
C VAL A 396 -7.68 -5.92 32.92
N GLY A 397 -7.26 -6.85 32.06
CA GLY A 397 -6.02 -7.57 32.22
C GLY A 397 -6.09 -8.65 33.30
N LYS A 398 -5.02 -8.74 34.10
CA LYS A 398 -4.86 -9.75 35.15
C LYS A 398 -6.02 -9.73 36.17
N ALA A 399 -6.45 -8.55 36.60
CA ALA A 399 -7.58 -8.41 37.53
C ALA A 399 -8.89 -8.98 36.96
N ALA A 400 -9.14 -8.77 35.66
CA ALA A 400 -10.31 -9.36 34.99
C ALA A 400 -10.19 -10.88 34.86
N LYS A 401 -8.99 -11.38 34.53
CA LYS A 401 -8.70 -12.82 34.43
C LYS A 401 -8.84 -13.54 35.78
N GLU A 402 -8.35 -12.94 36.87
CA GLU A 402 -8.48 -13.47 38.23
C GLU A 402 -9.95 -13.48 38.72
N ARG A 403 -10.77 -12.55 38.24
CA ARG A 403 -12.21 -12.57 38.51
C ARG A 403 -12.91 -13.68 37.73
N ALA A 404 -12.54 -13.90 36.47
CA ALA A 404 -13.14 -14.93 35.62
C ALA A 404 -13.08 -16.33 36.27
N SER A 405 -11.96 -16.66 36.92
CA SER A 405 -11.79 -17.94 37.63
C SER A 405 -12.67 -18.11 38.87
N ARG A 406 -13.15 -17.01 39.45
CA ARG A 406 -14.07 -17.01 40.61
C ARG A 406 -15.53 -16.90 40.21
N VAL A 407 -15.81 -16.19 39.12
CA VAL A 407 -17.16 -15.91 38.62
C VAL A 407 -17.27 -16.35 37.16
N PRO A 408 -17.65 -17.62 36.91
CA PRO A 408 -17.79 -18.15 35.57
C PRO A 408 -18.75 -17.31 34.72
N GLY A 409 -18.32 -16.92 33.51
CA GLY A 409 -19.08 -16.06 32.60
C GLY A 409 -19.11 -14.57 32.98
N GLY A 410 -18.38 -14.16 34.02
CA GLY A 410 -18.27 -12.78 34.48
C GLY A 410 -17.24 -11.92 33.75
N ALA A 411 -16.60 -12.46 32.70
CA ALA A 411 -15.55 -11.80 31.94
C ALA A 411 -15.73 -12.00 30.43
N ILE A 412 -15.19 -11.06 29.67
CA ILE A 412 -15.16 -11.02 28.22
C ILE A 412 -13.73 -11.38 27.79
N HIS A 413 -13.62 -12.34 26.90
CA HIS A 413 -12.35 -12.85 26.36
C HIS A 413 -12.38 -12.78 24.84
N ARG A 414 -11.20 -12.78 24.20
CA ARG A 414 -11.04 -12.97 22.74
C ARG A 414 -11.80 -11.95 21.87
N VAL A 415 -12.02 -10.74 22.40
CA VAL A 415 -12.79 -9.70 21.72
C VAL A 415 -12.22 -9.33 20.34
N LYS A 416 -10.91 -9.53 20.10
CA LYS A 416 -10.27 -9.31 18.80
C LYS A 416 -10.96 -10.07 17.66
N LEU A 417 -11.47 -11.28 17.92
CA LEU A 417 -12.15 -12.10 16.91
C LEU A 417 -13.55 -11.57 16.57
N GLU A 418 -14.14 -10.76 17.45
CA GLU A 418 -15.48 -10.20 17.31
C GLU A 418 -15.46 -8.81 16.65
N LEU A 419 -14.27 -8.22 16.43
CA LEU A 419 -14.12 -6.92 15.77
C LEU A 419 -14.72 -6.92 14.36
N GLY A 420 -15.45 -5.87 14.01
CA GLY A 420 -16.09 -5.74 12.70
C GLY A 420 -17.32 -6.63 12.51
N THR A 421 -17.77 -7.32 13.57
CA THR A 421 -19.00 -8.12 13.57
C THR A 421 -20.14 -7.38 14.27
N GLY A 422 -21.36 -7.95 14.24
CA GLY A 422 -22.51 -7.46 15.00
C GLY A 422 -22.53 -7.90 16.47
N TRP A 423 -21.43 -8.46 17.00
CA TRP A 423 -21.37 -8.97 18.36
C TRP A 423 -21.57 -7.87 19.40
N THR A 424 -22.32 -8.20 20.47
CA THR A 424 -22.53 -7.29 21.61
C THR A 424 -22.49 -8.05 22.93
N TYR A 425 -21.93 -7.40 23.96
CA TYR A 425 -21.96 -7.86 25.34
C TYR A 425 -22.98 -7.07 26.15
N ARG A 426 -23.84 -7.76 26.91
CA ARG A 426 -24.83 -7.12 27.78
C ARG A 426 -24.38 -7.17 29.24
N HIS A 427 -24.26 -5.99 29.86
CA HIS A 427 -24.08 -5.84 31.29
C HIS A 427 -25.22 -4.99 31.86
N GLY A 428 -26.12 -5.63 32.63
CA GLY A 428 -27.36 -5.00 33.07
C GLY A 428 -28.23 -4.56 31.88
N VAL A 429 -28.56 -3.27 31.83
CA VAL A 429 -29.35 -2.65 30.73
C VAL A 429 -28.50 -2.16 29.56
N ARG A 430 -27.17 -2.09 29.73
CA ARG A 430 -26.25 -1.58 28.70
C ARG A 430 -25.80 -2.71 27.79
N ARG A 431 -25.60 -2.36 26.52
CA ARG A 431 -24.93 -3.21 25.52
C ARG A 431 -23.64 -2.52 25.09
N PHE A 432 -22.60 -3.31 24.92
CA PHE A 432 -21.29 -2.87 24.47
C PHE A 432 -20.91 -3.61 23.19
N SER A 433 -20.37 -2.92 22.20
CA SER A 433 -19.82 -3.54 20.99
C SER A 433 -18.45 -4.17 21.25
N ALA A 434 -17.95 -4.94 20.29
CA ALA A 434 -16.58 -5.47 20.33
C ALA A 434 -15.54 -4.32 20.40
N GLU A 435 -15.78 -3.22 19.67
CA GLU A 435 -14.86 -2.08 19.63
C GLU A 435 -14.83 -1.32 20.96
N GLU A 436 -15.99 -1.13 21.61
CA GLU A 436 -16.04 -0.54 22.96
C GLU A 436 -15.24 -1.39 23.96
N VAL A 437 -15.40 -2.72 23.91
CA VAL A 437 -14.65 -3.62 24.80
C VAL A 437 -13.15 -3.60 24.48
N ALA A 438 -12.77 -3.62 23.20
CA ALA A 438 -11.38 -3.53 22.76
C ALA A 438 -10.74 -2.19 23.17
N SER A 439 -11.50 -1.09 23.11
CA SER A 439 -11.02 0.24 23.50
C SER A 439 -10.56 0.31 24.95
N TRP A 440 -11.19 -0.45 25.85
CA TRP A 440 -10.78 -0.50 27.26
C TRP A 440 -9.44 -1.18 27.48
N ILE A 441 -9.13 -2.20 26.67
CA ILE A 441 -7.83 -2.86 26.68
C ILE A 441 -6.76 -1.91 26.14
N LEU A 442 -7.04 -1.26 25.01
CA LEU A 442 -6.14 -0.27 24.41
C LEU A 442 -5.90 0.92 25.35
N ALA A 443 -6.92 1.39 26.07
CA ALA A 443 -6.80 2.44 27.06
C ALA A 443 -5.93 2.02 28.27
N ASP A 444 -6.02 0.77 28.73
CA ASP A 444 -5.18 0.24 29.82
C ASP A 444 -3.70 0.13 29.38
N LEU A 445 -3.44 -0.25 28.12
CA LEU A 445 -2.09 -0.24 27.52
C LEU A 445 -1.53 1.18 27.40
N ARG A 446 -2.33 2.14 26.89
CA ARG A 446 -1.94 3.55 26.82
C ARG A 446 -1.64 4.10 28.20
N ALA A 447 -2.51 3.86 29.18
CA ALA A 447 -2.30 4.32 30.56
C ALA A 447 -1.02 3.75 31.18
N SER A 448 -0.68 2.49 30.87
CA SER A 448 0.59 1.88 31.30
C SER A 448 1.79 2.58 30.65
N ALA A 449 1.69 2.93 29.37
CA ALA A 449 2.72 3.70 28.67
C ALA A 449 2.88 5.13 29.22
N GLU A 450 1.78 5.84 29.45
CA GLU A 450 1.77 7.20 30.01
C GLU A 450 2.35 7.21 31.43
N ALA A 451 2.02 6.19 32.25
CA ALA A 451 2.61 6.04 33.59
C ALA A 451 4.12 5.78 33.55
N HIS A 452 4.61 5.06 32.54
CA HIS A 452 6.03 4.79 32.35
C HIS A 452 6.79 6.02 31.83
N LEU A 453 6.19 6.77 30.90
CA LEU A 453 6.81 7.91 30.22
C LEU A 453 6.69 9.22 31.01
N GLY A 454 5.65 9.36 31.84
CA GLY A 454 5.35 10.60 32.55
C GLY A 454 4.69 11.69 31.70
N GLU A 455 4.24 11.35 30.49
CA GLU A 455 3.58 12.24 29.53
C GLU A 455 2.38 11.57 28.85
N THR A 456 1.47 12.36 28.29
CA THR A 456 0.32 11.88 27.52
C THR A 456 0.77 11.37 26.16
N VAL A 457 0.22 10.23 25.74
CA VAL A 457 0.54 9.63 24.43
C VAL A 457 -0.73 9.40 23.64
N THR A 458 -0.83 10.00 22.45
CA THR A 458 -2.07 9.97 21.65
C THR A 458 -1.96 9.14 20.38
N ARG A 459 -0.79 8.56 20.06
CA ARG A 459 -0.54 7.91 18.78
C ARG A 459 0.03 6.52 18.93
N ALA A 460 -0.39 5.61 18.05
CA ALA A 460 0.15 4.26 18.01
C ALA A 460 0.20 3.66 16.60
N ILE A 461 1.13 2.72 16.44
CA ILE A 461 1.15 1.72 15.38
C ILE A 461 0.51 0.47 15.98
N LEU A 462 -0.49 -0.08 15.30
CA LEU A 462 -1.23 -1.27 15.75
C LEU A 462 -0.85 -2.48 14.90
N THR A 463 -0.64 -3.63 15.53
CA THR A 463 -0.48 -4.88 14.78
C THR A 463 -1.81 -5.58 14.55
N VAL A 464 -1.90 -6.26 13.40
CA VAL A 464 -3.07 -7.04 12.99
C VAL A 464 -2.64 -8.37 12.37
N PRO A 465 -3.45 -9.43 12.43
CA PRO A 465 -3.22 -10.65 11.67
C PRO A 465 -3.08 -10.33 10.18
N ALA A 466 -2.28 -11.08 9.43
CA ALA A 466 -2.12 -10.81 8.00
C ALA A 466 -3.48 -10.88 7.29
N TYR A 467 -4.29 -11.88 7.64
CA TYR A 467 -5.62 -12.14 7.08
C TYR A 467 -6.77 -11.26 7.63
N PHE A 468 -6.46 -10.21 8.40
CA PHE A 468 -7.50 -9.29 8.88
C PHE A 468 -8.08 -8.47 7.73
N ASN A 469 -9.39 -8.59 7.52
CA ASN A 469 -10.07 -7.93 6.41
C ASN A 469 -10.25 -6.41 6.65
N HIS A 470 -10.72 -5.68 5.63
CA HIS A 470 -10.86 -4.22 5.71
C HIS A 470 -11.81 -3.77 6.84
N VAL A 471 -12.90 -4.50 7.07
CA VAL A 471 -13.89 -4.18 8.12
C VAL A 471 -13.29 -4.37 9.52
N GLN A 472 -12.49 -5.42 9.71
CA GLN A 472 -11.81 -5.73 10.96
C GLN A 472 -10.70 -4.72 11.28
N ARG A 473 -9.91 -4.32 10.26
CA ARG A 473 -8.91 -3.25 10.39
C ARG A 473 -9.57 -1.95 10.82
N ALA A 474 -10.62 -1.52 10.12
CA ALA A 474 -11.38 -0.33 10.48
C ALA A 474 -11.96 -0.42 11.92
N ALA A 475 -12.48 -1.57 12.32
CA ALA A 475 -12.99 -1.79 13.69
C ALA A 475 -11.92 -1.65 14.77
N LEU A 476 -10.69 -2.10 14.51
CA LEU A 476 -9.59 -1.91 15.45
C LEU A 476 -9.16 -0.44 15.52
N ALA A 477 -9.11 0.27 14.39
CA ALA A 477 -8.89 1.72 14.36
C ALA A 477 -9.96 2.49 15.14
N ASP A 478 -11.24 2.13 14.99
CA ASP A 478 -12.33 2.70 15.77
C ASP A 478 -12.14 2.47 17.27
N ALA A 479 -11.77 1.24 17.66
CA ALA A 479 -11.50 0.90 19.06
C ALA A 479 -10.33 1.72 19.63
N ALA A 480 -9.27 1.93 18.84
CA ALA A 480 -8.14 2.78 19.22
C ALA A 480 -8.58 4.25 19.36
N ALA A 481 -9.38 4.77 18.44
CA ALA A 481 -9.91 6.12 18.52
C ALA A 481 -10.79 6.31 19.78
N LEU A 482 -11.63 5.33 20.12
CA LEU A 482 -12.40 5.30 21.38
C LEU A 482 -11.51 5.28 22.63
N ALA A 483 -10.34 4.65 22.54
CA ALA A 483 -9.32 4.68 23.58
C ALA A 483 -8.55 6.01 23.62
N GLY A 484 -8.79 6.94 22.70
CA GLY A 484 -8.04 8.19 22.54
C GLY A 484 -6.64 7.97 21.96
N ILE A 485 -6.52 7.02 21.05
CA ILE A 485 -5.31 6.68 20.31
C ILE A 485 -5.61 6.88 18.81
N GLU A 486 -4.88 7.79 18.18
CA GLU A 486 -4.81 7.92 16.73
C GLU A 486 -3.93 6.79 16.17
N THR A 487 -4.50 6.01 15.27
CA THR A 487 -3.76 4.96 14.57
C THR A 487 -2.95 5.58 13.45
N VAL A 488 -1.63 5.64 13.60
CA VAL A 488 -0.73 6.23 12.60
C VAL A 488 -0.44 5.24 11.47
N ARG A 489 -0.36 3.94 11.80
CA ARG A 489 -0.16 2.86 10.84
C ARG A 489 -0.68 1.53 11.40
N MET A 490 -1.18 0.66 10.54
CA MET A 490 -1.36 -0.75 10.86
C MET A 490 -0.28 -1.60 10.21
N LEU A 491 0.21 -2.59 10.94
CA LEU A 491 1.26 -3.50 10.50
C LEU A 491 0.82 -4.94 10.64
N ASN A 492 1.07 -5.78 9.64
CA ASN A 492 0.80 -7.20 9.78
C ASN A 492 1.74 -7.80 10.84
N GLU A 493 1.19 -8.58 11.77
CA GLU A 493 1.92 -9.28 12.84
C GLU A 493 3.17 -10.04 12.33
N PRO A 494 3.08 -10.86 11.26
CA PRO A 494 4.25 -11.55 10.75
C PRO A 494 5.31 -10.58 10.18
N THR A 495 4.88 -9.49 9.56
CA THR A 495 5.76 -8.43 9.06
C THR A 495 6.46 -7.69 10.20
N ALA A 496 5.76 -7.42 11.30
CA ALA A 496 6.35 -6.87 12.51
C ALA A 496 7.40 -7.83 13.11
N ALA A 497 7.07 -9.12 13.22
CA ALA A 497 8.04 -10.10 13.70
C ALA A 497 9.28 -10.19 12.80
N ALA A 498 9.10 -10.12 11.48
CA ALA A 498 10.18 -10.08 10.50
C ALA A 498 11.05 -8.83 10.67
N LEU A 499 10.47 -7.65 10.90
CA LEU A 499 11.24 -6.43 11.20
C LEU A 499 12.08 -6.57 12.47
N SER A 500 11.52 -7.11 13.55
CA SER A 500 12.27 -7.35 14.77
C SER A 500 13.40 -8.36 14.59
N TYR A 501 13.22 -9.34 13.69
CA TYR A 501 14.23 -10.34 13.38
C TYR A 501 15.33 -9.76 12.47
N GLY A 502 14.94 -9.14 11.35
CA GLY A 502 15.80 -8.72 10.26
C GLY A 502 16.57 -7.44 10.50
N PHE A 503 16.23 -6.64 11.52
CA PHE A 503 16.94 -5.41 11.83
C PHE A 503 18.44 -5.65 12.07
N GLY A 504 19.29 -5.06 11.23
CA GLY A 504 20.75 -5.21 11.29
C GLY A 504 21.30 -6.54 10.78
N ARG A 505 20.50 -7.33 10.04
CA ARG A 505 20.92 -8.58 9.38
C ARG A 505 21.17 -8.38 7.88
N GLY A 506 21.84 -9.34 7.26
CA GLY A 506 22.07 -9.38 5.81
C GLY A 506 20.89 -9.98 5.04
N ASP A 507 21.13 -10.26 3.75
CA ASP A 507 20.13 -10.84 2.85
C ASP A 507 19.71 -12.24 3.32
N GLU A 508 18.44 -12.42 3.65
CA GLU A 508 17.86 -13.69 4.12
C GLU A 508 16.40 -13.81 3.67
N ASN A 509 15.99 -14.99 3.24
CA ASN A 509 14.57 -15.34 3.06
C ASN A 509 14.08 -16.05 4.31
N ILE A 510 12.99 -15.57 4.90
CA ILE A 510 12.42 -16.15 6.12
C ILE A 510 10.97 -16.56 5.95
N ALA A 511 10.56 -17.56 6.72
CA ALA A 511 9.17 -17.95 6.89
C ALA A 511 8.72 -17.65 8.32
N VAL A 512 7.83 -16.68 8.49
CA VAL A 512 7.22 -16.39 9.78
C VAL A 512 5.98 -17.28 9.95
N PHE A 513 5.98 -18.12 10.99
CA PHE A 513 4.89 -18.99 11.38
C PHE A 513 4.28 -18.46 12.68
N ASP A 514 3.19 -17.69 12.57
CA ASP A 514 2.52 -17.07 13.71
C ASP A 514 1.28 -17.85 14.12
N LEU A 515 1.40 -18.63 15.20
CA LEU A 515 0.27 -19.37 15.79
C LEU A 515 -0.15 -18.73 17.11
N GLY A 516 -1.13 -17.82 16.99
CA GLY A 516 -1.76 -17.12 18.09
C GLY A 516 -2.83 -17.94 18.82
N GLY A 517 -3.63 -17.25 19.64
CA GLY A 517 -4.73 -17.86 20.39
C GLY A 517 -5.93 -18.27 19.53
N GLY A 518 -6.13 -17.64 18.37
CA GLY A 518 -7.29 -17.87 17.50
C GLY A 518 -7.02 -17.85 16.00
N THR A 519 -5.81 -17.49 15.58
CA THR A 519 -5.42 -17.34 14.17
C THR A 519 -4.05 -17.96 13.94
N LEU A 520 -3.83 -18.42 12.70
CA LEU A 520 -2.56 -18.87 12.19
C LEU A 520 -2.26 -18.09 10.92
N ASP A 521 -1.15 -17.37 10.89
CA ASP A 521 -0.61 -16.74 9.69
C ASP A 521 0.76 -17.33 9.37
N VAL A 522 1.01 -17.59 8.08
CA VAL A 522 2.30 -18.00 7.52
C VAL A 522 2.67 -17.00 6.45
N SER A 523 3.76 -16.27 6.65
CA SER A 523 4.25 -15.29 5.67
C SER A 523 5.67 -15.62 5.26
N LEU A 524 5.94 -15.57 3.96
CA LEU A 524 7.27 -15.69 3.40
C LEU A 524 7.78 -14.29 3.11
N LEU A 525 8.94 -13.94 3.64
CA LEU A 525 9.50 -12.60 3.53
C LEU A 525 10.95 -12.65 3.05
N GLY A 526 11.31 -11.74 2.16
CA GLY A 526 12.69 -11.44 1.81
C GLY A 526 13.18 -10.26 2.63
N ILE A 527 14.35 -10.40 3.23
CA ILE A 527 15.08 -9.31 3.89
C ILE A 527 16.29 -9.03 2.98
N SER A 528 16.46 -7.78 2.56
CA SER A 528 17.65 -7.38 1.81
C SER A 528 17.93 -5.89 1.94
N ASP A 529 19.17 -5.51 2.29
CA ASP A 529 19.62 -4.12 2.39
C ASP A 529 18.66 -3.18 3.17
N GLY A 530 18.11 -3.65 4.30
CA GLY A 530 17.15 -2.88 5.10
C GLY A 530 15.73 -2.84 4.56
N VAL A 531 15.44 -3.55 3.46
CA VAL A 531 14.09 -3.77 2.93
C VAL A 531 13.54 -5.08 3.48
N VAL A 532 12.34 -5.05 4.05
CA VAL A 532 11.55 -6.24 4.38
C VAL A 532 10.38 -6.31 3.40
N GLU A 533 10.40 -7.29 2.53
CA GLU A 533 9.40 -7.53 1.48
C GLU A 533 8.62 -8.79 1.79
N THR A 534 7.28 -8.69 1.82
CA THR A 534 6.41 -9.88 1.92
C THR A 534 6.23 -10.46 0.53
N LEU A 535 6.66 -11.72 0.35
CA LEU A 535 6.63 -12.42 -0.94
C LEU A 535 5.31 -13.16 -1.16
N ALA A 536 4.76 -13.73 -0.09
CA ALA A 536 3.45 -14.38 -0.08
C ALA A 536 2.94 -14.53 1.35
N THR A 537 1.62 -14.55 1.50
CA THR A 537 0.97 -14.86 2.78
C THR A 537 -0.08 -15.97 2.63
N SER A 538 -0.25 -16.75 3.69
CA SER A 538 -1.25 -17.81 3.82
C SER A 538 -1.73 -17.85 5.26
N GLY A 539 -3.00 -18.17 5.51
CA GLY A 539 -3.50 -18.11 6.88
C GLY A 539 -4.89 -18.69 7.08
N ASP A 540 -5.28 -18.79 8.34
CA ASP A 540 -6.58 -19.27 8.78
C ASP A 540 -7.02 -18.49 10.04
N SER A 541 -8.07 -17.68 9.87
CA SER A 541 -8.65 -16.86 10.93
C SER A 541 -9.42 -17.66 12.00
N LYS A 542 -9.52 -18.98 11.83
CA LYS A 542 -10.20 -19.92 12.73
C LYS A 542 -9.31 -21.14 13.04
N LEU A 543 -8.03 -20.88 13.24
CA LEU A 543 -7.06 -21.88 13.66
C LEU A 543 -6.07 -21.25 14.63
N GLY A 544 -6.15 -21.59 15.91
CA GLY A 544 -5.19 -21.12 16.91
C GLY A 544 -5.16 -22.00 18.14
N GLY A 545 -4.43 -21.56 19.17
CA GLY A 545 -4.29 -22.29 20.43
C GLY A 545 -5.61 -22.70 21.08
N SER A 546 -6.70 -21.96 20.85
CA SER A 546 -8.04 -22.28 21.37
C SER A 546 -8.67 -23.52 20.74
N ASP A 547 -8.27 -23.89 19.53
CA ASP A 547 -8.77 -25.11 18.88
C ASP A 547 -8.19 -26.35 19.57
N TRP A 548 -6.93 -26.27 20.00
CA TRP A 548 -6.32 -27.29 20.87
C TRP A 548 -7.03 -27.39 22.21
N ASP A 549 -7.38 -26.25 22.82
CA ASP A 549 -8.16 -26.22 24.06
C ASP A 549 -9.50 -26.93 23.86
N GLY A 550 -10.19 -26.64 22.75
CA GLY A 550 -11.42 -27.33 22.35
C GLY A 550 -11.25 -28.86 22.28
N ARG A 551 -10.15 -29.35 21.70
CA ARG A 551 -9.90 -30.81 21.62
C ARG A 551 -9.74 -31.46 22.99
N VAL A 552 -9.10 -30.75 23.91
CA VAL A 552 -8.96 -31.20 25.30
C VAL A 552 -10.31 -31.14 26.00
N VAL A 553 -11.10 -30.07 25.86
CA VAL A 553 -12.46 -29.97 26.41
C VAL A 553 -13.35 -31.12 25.94
N ASP A 554 -13.41 -31.37 24.63
CA ASP A 554 -14.22 -32.44 24.06
C ASP A 554 -13.79 -33.82 24.58
N HIS A 555 -12.49 -34.02 24.76
CA HIS A 555 -11.95 -35.23 25.37
C HIS A 555 -12.39 -35.37 26.82
N LEU A 556 -12.22 -34.33 27.64
CA LEU A 556 -12.56 -34.34 29.06
C LEU A 556 -14.06 -34.53 29.31
N VAL A 557 -14.90 -33.81 28.58
CA VAL A 557 -16.37 -33.92 28.70
C VAL A 557 -16.82 -35.34 28.32
N ARG A 558 -16.26 -35.91 27.24
CA ARG A 558 -16.57 -37.28 26.81
C ARG A 558 -16.12 -38.32 27.84
N GLU A 559 -14.87 -38.27 28.30
CA GLU A 559 -14.33 -39.20 29.29
C GLU A 559 -15.12 -39.13 30.60
N PHE A 560 -15.46 -37.92 31.05
CA PHE A 560 -16.26 -37.71 32.25
C PHE A 560 -17.65 -38.33 32.11
N ALA A 561 -18.33 -38.10 30.97
CA ALA A 561 -19.64 -38.68 30.71
C ALA A 561 -19.59 -40.22 30.67
N LEU A 562 -18.55 -40.80 30.09
CA LEU A 562 -18.35 -42.26 30.04
C LEU A 562 -18.10 -42.87 31.43
N ARG A 563 -17.29 -42.21 32.28
CA ARG A 563 -16.90 -42.74 33.60
C ARG A 563 -17.95 -42.50 34.67
N GLN A 564 -18.56 -41.32 34.69
CA GLN A 564 -19.49 -40.89 35.75
C GLN A 564 -20.96 -41.05 35.35
N GLY A 565 -21.26 -41.34 34.09
CA GLY A 565 -22.64 -41.44 33.58
C GLY A 565 -23.40 -40.11 33.55
N VAL A 566 -22.72 -38.97 33.76
CA VAL A 566 -23.30 -37.62 33.81
C VAL A 566 -22.76 -36.77 32.68
N ARG A 567 -23.66 -36.17 31.88
CA ARG A 567 -23.28 -35.19 30.85
C ARG A 567 -23.14 -33.80 31.46
N LEU A 568 -21.99 -33.16 31.26
CA LEU A 568 -21.77 -31.77 31.62
C LEU A 568 -22.52 -30.87 30.63
N THR A 569 -23.54 -30.16 31.12
CA THR A 569 -24.34 -29.20 30.35
C THR A 569 -24.38 -27.82 31.00
N ASP A 570 -23.99 -27.73 32.26
CA ASP A 570 -23.91 -26.48 33.00
C ASP A 570 -22.79 -25.59 32.45
N ARG A 571 -23.12 -24.32 32.19
CA ARG A 571 -22.18 -23.37 31.59
C ARG A 571 -21.00 -23.07 32.51
N ALA A 572 -21.23 -22.99 33.82
CA ALA A 572 -20.16 -22.73 34.78
C ALA A 572 -19.20 -23.93 34.88
N ALA A 573 -19.71 -25.16 34.86
CA ALA A 573 -18.90 -26.36 34.79
C ALA A 573 -18.08 -26.43 33.48
N LEU A 574 -18.70 -26.18 32.33
CA LEU A 574 -18.00 -26.18 31.03
C LEU A 574 -16.90 -25.12 30.96
N GLN A 575 -17.13 -23.93 31.55
CA GLN A 575 -16.11 -22.89 31.66
C GLN A 575 -14.90 -23.36 32.49
N ARG A 576 -15.13 -23.99 33.65
CA ARG A 576 -14.06 -24.55 34.47
C ARG A 576 -13.26 -25.63 33.73
N VAL A 577 -13.94 -26.45 32.92
CA VAL A 577 -13.28 -27.45 32.07
C VAL A 577 -12.42 -26.78 30.99
N ALA A 578 -12.92 -25.70 30.36
CA ALA A 578 -12.17 -24.94 29.36
C ALA A 578 -10.90 -24.30 29.95
N GLU A 579 -10.99 -23.69 31.14
CA GLU A 579 -9.83 -23.10 31.82
C GLU A 579 -8.79 -24.16 32.21
N ALA A 580 -9.24 -25.31 32.72
CA ALA A 580 -8.35 -26.41 33.04
C ALA A 580 -7.72 -27.06 31.80
N ALA A 581 -8.45 -27.10 30.69
CA ALA A 581 -7.95 -27.58 29.40
C ALA A 581 -6.83 -26.70 28.86
N GLU A 582 -6.99 -25.37 28.88
CA GLU A 582 -5.94 -24.43 28.49
C GLU A 582 -4.71 -24.55 29.39
N ALA A 583 -4.92 -24.60 30.71
CA ALA A 583 -3.84 -24.78 31.68
C ALA A 583 -3.06 -26.10 31.44
N ALA A 584 -3.78 -27.20 31.20
CA ALA A 584 -3.18 -28.49 30.90
C ALA A 584 -2.38 -28.48 29.59
N LYS A 585 -2.91 -27.86 28.53
CA LYS A 585 -2.20 -27.69 27.25
C LYS A 585 -0.88 -26.92 27.45
N ILE A 586 -0.93 -25.83 28.22
CA ILE A 586 0.26 -25.02 28.52
C ILE A 586 1.28 -25.85 29.32
N GLU A 587 0.85 -26.55 30.37
CA GLU A 587 1.74 -27.40 31.18
C GLU A 587 2.39 -28.52 30.36
N LEU A 588 1.63 -29.16 29.47
CA LEU A 588 2.11 -30.21 28.57
C LEU A 588 3.14 -29.71 27.54
N SER A 589 3.31 -28.40 27.38
CA SER A 589 4.40 -27.83 26.59
C SER A 589 5.76 -28.00 27.27
N GLN A 590 5.80 -28.25 28.57
CA GLN A 590 7.01 -28.52 29.37
C GLN A 590 7.02 -29.94 29.92
N ALA A 591 5.89 -30.42 30.45
CA ALA A 591 5.74 -31.76 31.05
C ALA A 591 5.25 -32.81 30.04
N THR A 592 5.56 -34.09 30.27
CA THR A 592 5.08 -35.19 29.42
C THR A 592 3.65 -35.63 29.76
N SER A 593 3.18 -35.27 30.96
CA SER A 593 1.83 -35.52 31.47
C SER A 593 1.43 -34.47 32.49
N THR A 594 0.13 -34.22 32.63
CA THR A 594 -0.47 -33.39 33.68
C THR A 594 -1.73 -34.09 34.24
N VAL A 595 -2.13 -33.69 35.45
CA VAL A 595 -3.36 -34.17 36.10
C VAL A 595 -4.36 -33.03 36.17
N ILE A 596 -5.51 -33.22 35.54
CA ILE A 596 -6.62 -32.28 35.55
C ILE A 596 -7.57 -32.70 36.67
N ASN A 597 -7.62 -31.87 37.72
CA ASN A 597 -8.46 -32.09 38.88
C ASN A 597 -9.49 -30.97 39.02
N LEU A 598 -10.77 -31.28 38.80
CA LEU A 598 -11.89 -30.37 39.02
C LEU A 598 -12.86 -30.96 40.04
N PRO A 599 -12.78 -30.54 41.32
CA PRO A 599 -13.67 -31.05 42.33
C PRO A 599 -15.07 -30.45 42.19
N TYR A 600 -16.10 -31.22 42.56
CA TYR A 600 -17.50 -30.79 42.55
C TYR A 600 -17.92 -30.19 41.21
N ILE A 601 -17.58 -30.86 40.11
CA ILE A 601 -17.84 -30.35 38.75
C ILE A 601 -19.29 -30.58 38.32
N ALA A 602 -19.93 -31.61 38.88
CA ALA A 602 -21.34 -31.92 38.68
C ALA A 602 -21.92 -32.69 39.87
N THR A 603 -23.22 -33.01 39.79
CA THR A 603 -23.91 -33.88 40.76
C THR A 603 -24.55 -35.04 40.00
N SER A 604 -24.31 -36.27 40.46
CA SER A 604 -24.96 -37.50 39.98
C SER A 604 -26.09 -37.92 40.95
N ALA A 605 -26.79 -39.01 40.63
CA ALA A 605 -27.78 -39.61 41.53
C ALA A 605 -27.18 -40.08 42.88
N SER A 606 -25.86 -40.32 42.94
CA SER A 606 -25.14 -40.75 44.15
C SER A 606 -24.45 -39.61 44.90
N GLY A 607 -24.59 -38.37 44.44
CA GLY A 607 -24.01 -37.18 45.08
C GLY A 607 -23.05 -36.40 44.17
N PRO A 608 -22.27 -35.46 44.75
CA PRO A 608 -21.31 -34.66 43.98
C PRO A 608 -20.23 -35.54 43.33
N VAL A 609 -19.85 -35.20 42.09
CA VAL A 609 -18.83 -35.90 41.31
C VAL A 609 -17.69 -34.97 40.91
N HIS A 610 -16.50 -35.54 40.78
CA HIS A 610 -15.23 -34.84 40.52
C HIS A 610 -14.64 -35.32 39.18
N MET A 611 -13.92 -34.43 38.49
CA MET A 611 -13.10 -34.81 37.35
C MET A 611 -11.66 -35.02 37.82
N ASP A 612 -11.12 -36.21 37.56
CA ASP A 612 -9.72 -36.56 37.78
C ASP A 612 -9.23 -37.31 36.53
N VAL A 613 -8.46 -36.62 35.70
CA VAL A 613 -7.99 -37.14 34.40
C VAL A 613 -6.52 -36.82 34.24
N THR A 614 -5.70 -37.86 34.04
CA THR A 614 -4.33 -37.71 33.57
C THR A 614 -4.33 -37.57 32.05
N LEU A 615 -3.78 -36.47 31.54
CA LEU A 615 -3.58 -36.22 30.12
C LEU A 615 -2.08 -36.23 29.81
N THR A 616 -1.69 -36.97 28.77
CA THR A 616 -0.29 -37.01 28.30
C THR A 616 -0.10 -36.16 27.04
N ARG A 617 1.14 -35.69 26.81
CA ARG A 617 1.49 -34.94 25.60
C ARG A 617 1.18 -35.73 24.33
N ALA A 618 1.50 -37.02 24.31
CA ALA A 618 1.22 -37.89 23.18
C ALA A 618 -0.30 -38.07 22.93
N GLN A 619 -1.14 -37.97 23.96
CA GLN A 619 -2.59 -37.93 23.78
C GLN A 619 -3.04 -36.60 23.17
N LEU A 620 -2.52 -35.47 23.66
CA LEU A 620 -2.81 -34.15 23.10
C LEU A 620 -2.47 -34.10 21.60
N ASP A 621 -1.28 -34.56 21.23
CA ASP A 621 -0.83 -34.58 19.83
C ASP A 621 -1.77 -35.43 18.94
N ARG A 622 -2.28 -36.56 19.47
CA ARG A 622 -3.27 -37.39 18.75
C ARG A 622 -4.64 -36.70 18.63
N LEU A 623 -5.08 -36.00 19.67
CA LEU A 623 -6.38 -35.29 19.67
C LEU A 623 -6.40 -34.10 18.72
N ALA A 624 -5.22 -33.53 18.42
CA ALA A 624 -5.04 -32.35 17.58
C ALA A 624 -4.34 -32.64 16.25
N LYS A 625 -4.26 -33.91 15.83
CA LYS A 625 -3.54 -34.32 14.62
C LYS A 625 -4.02 -33.58 13.36
N ASP A 626 -5.33 -33.43 13.19
CA ASP A 626 -5.93 -32.73 12.06
C ASP A 626 -5.64 -31.21 12.09
N LEU A 627 -5.43 -30.62 13.27
CA LEU A 627 -5.01 -29.23 13.38
C LEU A 627 -3.55 -29.05 12.93
N LEU A 628 -2.68 -30.01 13.26
CA LEU A 628 -1.30 -30.05 12.73
C LEU A 628 -1.29 -30.21 11.20
N GLU A 629 -2.13 -31.09 10.65
CA GLU A 629 -2.27 -31.27 9.19
C GLU A 629 -2.73 -29.98 8.50
N ARG A 630 -3.64 -29.20 9.12
CA ARG A 630 -4.03 -27.86 8.63
C ARG A 630 -2.85 -26.89 8.61
N CYS A 631 -2.03 -26.87 9.66
CA CYS A 631 -0.81 -26.05 9.70
C CYS A 631 0.13 -26.36 8.52
N THR A 632 0.38 -27.65 8.25
CA THR A 632 1.21 -28.09 7.12
C THR A 632 0.68 -27.58 5.78
N GLN A 633 -0.64 -27.67 5.56
CA GLN A 633 -1.25 -27.21 4.32
C GLN A 633 -1.07 -25.71 4.10
N LEU A 634 -1.13 -24.90 5.17
CA LEU A 634 -0.98 -23.45 5.07
C LEU A 634 0.45 -23.05 4.70
N VAL A 635 1.46 -23.73 5.25
CA VAL A 635 2.87 -23.52 4.86
C VAL A 635 3.09 -23.90 3.39
N GLN A 636 2.55 -25.03 2.94
CA GLN A 636 2.65 -25.46 1.55
C GLN A 636 1.96 -24.48 0.57
N ARG A 637 0.82 -23.91 0.97
CA ARG A 637 0.15 -22.88 0.17
C ARG A 637 0.98 -21.60 0.05
N ALA A 638 1.61 -21.15 1.14
CA ALA A 638 2.49 -19.99 1.11
C ALA A 638 3.68 -20.20 0.14
N LEU A 639 4.35 -21.35 0.26
CA LEU A 639 5.47 -21.72 -0.63
C LEU A 639 5.06 -21.77 -2.11
N LYS A 640 3.86 -22.28 -2.40
CA LYS A 640 3.36 -22.36 -3.78
C LYS A 640 3.02 -20.98 -4.38
N SER A 641 2.67 -20.01 -3.54
CA SER A 641 2.22 -18.69 -3.98
C SER A 641 3.39 -17.69 -4.15
N ALA A 642 4.52 -17.93 -3.48
CA ALA A 642 5.70 -17.08 -3.57
C ALA A 642 6.42 -17.25 -4.91
N TRP A 643 6.37 -16.21 -5.74
CA TRP A 643 6.94 -16.20 -7.10
C TRP A 643 8.48 -16.25 -7.14
N ARG A 644 9.16 -15.94 -6.03
CA ARG A 644 10.65 -15.95 -5.89
C ARG A 644 11.20 -17.16 -5.15
N ILE A 645 10.33 -18.06 -4.68
CA ILE A 645 10.71 -19.22 -3.86
C ILE A 645 10.34 -20.47 -4.65
N GLU A 646 11.34 -21.23 -5.11
CA GLU A 646 11.12 -22.49 -5.82
C GLU A 646 10.76 -23.62 -4.86
N GLY A 647 11.22 -23.53 -3.61
CA GLY A 647 10.89 -24.50 -2.57
C GLY A 647 11.40 -24.14 -1.19
N ILE A 648 11.30 -25.11 -0.28
CA ILE A 648 11.71 -24.94 1.12
C ILE A 648 13.19 -24.60 1.28
N ASP A 649 14.03 -25.05 0.35
CA ASP A 649 15.49 -24.86 0.42
C ASP A 649 15.88 -23.39 0.26
N ASP A 650 15.03 -22.57 -0.38
CA ASP A 650 15.23 -21.13 -0.53
C ASP A 650 14.84 -20.32 0.73
N ILE A 651 14.25 -20.97 1.74
CA ILE A 651 13.93 -20.34 3.02
C ILE A 651 15.07 -20.60 3.99
N ASP A 652 15.79 -19.57 4.41
CA ASP A 652 16.93 -19.69 5.33
C ASP A 652 16.49 -20.05 6.75
N HIS A 653 15.45 -19.36 7.24
CA HIS A 653 14.98 -19.50 8.62
C HIS A 653 13.46 -19.52 8.76
N PHE A 654 12.97 -20.43 9.61
CA PHE A 654 11.61 -20.38 10.11
C PHE A 654 11.57 -19.65 11.44
N ILE A 655 10.76 -18.61 11.54
CA ILE A 655 10.56 -17.82 12.74
C ILE A 655 9.21 -18.19 13.36
N LEU A 656 9.22 -18.80 14.54
CA LEU A 656 7.99 -19.08 15.28
C LEU A 656 7.52 -17.80 15.99
N VAL A 657 6.24 -17.49 15.88
CA VAL A 657 5.56 -16.35 16.52
C VAL A 657 4.24 -16.83 17.16
N GLY A 658 3.80 -16.16 18.23
CA GLY A 658 2.57 -16.52 18.94
C GLY A 658 2.76 -17.61 20.01
N GLY A 659 2.00 -17.49 21.11
CA GLY A 659 2.19 -18.32 22.30
C GLY A 659 1.93 -19.82 22.09
N ALA A 660 1.12 -20.19 21.11
CA ALA A 660 0.80 -21.59 20.85
C ALA A 660 1.95 -22.34 20.13
N THR A 661 2.90 -21.64 19.51
CA THR A 661 4.12 -22.26 18.96
C THR A 661 5.06 -22.85 20.01
N ARG A 662 4.81 -22.56 21.30
CA ARG A 662 5.52 -23.18 22.43
C ARG A 662 5.22 -24.67 22.57
N MET A 663 4.15 -25.16 21.95
CA MET A 663 3.83 -26.60 21.92
C MET A 663 4.93 -27.37 21.16
N PRO A 664 5.53 -28.42 21.76
CA PRO A 664 6.59 -29.20 21.12
C PRO A 664 6.21 -29.76 19.75
N ALA A 665 4.95 -30.21 19.57
CA ALA A 665 4.46 -30.72 18.29
C ALA A 665 4.53 -29.69 17.15
N ILE A 666 4.36 -28.40 17.44
CA ILE A 666 4.47 -27.34 16.44
C ILE A 666 5.93 -27.14 16.04
N ALA A 667 6.86 -27.09 17.01
CA ALA A 667 8.28 -26.98 16.71
C ALA A 667 8.78 -28.19 15.91
N THR A 668 8.33 -29.41 16.25
CA THR A 668 8.64 -30.62 15.48
C THR A 668 8.09 -30.54 14.06
N LEU A 669 6.82 -30.16 13.89
CA LEU A 669 6.20 -30.00 12.58
C LEU A 669 6.96 -28.99 11.71
N VAL A 670 7.30 -27.82 12.25
CA VAL A 670 8.00 -26.79 11.50
C VAL A 670 9.43 -27.23 11.16
N LYS A 671 10.12 -27.92 12.08
CA LYS A 671 11.44 -28.51 11.81
C LYS A 671 11.38 -29.56 10.69
N GLU A 672 10.38 -30.43 10.69
CA GLU A 672 10.17 -31.41 9.62
C GLU A 672 9.91 -30.73 8.28
N LEU A 673 9.06 -29.69 8.28
CA LEU A 673 8.80 -28.90 7.08
C LEU A 673 10.06 -28.18 6.59
N ALA A 674 10.91 -27.67 7.48
CA ALA A 674 12.14 -26.96 7.17
C ALA A 674 13.32 -27.87 6.75
N GLY A 675 13.07 -29.14 6.44
CA GLY A 675 14.12 -30.09 6.05
C GLY A 675 15.06 -30.48 7.19
N GLY A 676 14.58 -30.42 8.44
CA GLY A 676 15.35 -30.74 9.64
C GLY A 676 16.07 -29.56 10.30
N ARG A 677 16.00 -28.36 9.71
CA ARG A 677 16.56 -27.13 10.28
C ARG A 677 15.76 -26.69 11.50
N GLU A 678 16.46 -26.27 12.56
CA GLU A 678 15.81 -25.80 13.78
C GLU A 678 15.12 -24.45 13.55
N PRO A 679 13.83 -24.32 13.87
CA PRO A 679 13.16 -23.03 13.77
C PRO A 679 13.64 -22.10 14.88
N ILE A 680 13.81 -20.83 14.53
CA ILE A 680 14.13 -19.77 15.46
C ILE A 680 12.86 -19.43 16.22
N ARG A 681 12.93 -19.56 17.54
CA ARG A 681 11.91 -18.96 18.40
C ARG A 681 12.24 -17.50 18.48
N ALA A 682 11.44 -16.64 17.84
CA ALA A 682 11.46 -15.24 18.18
C ALA A 682 11.27 -15.11 19.70
N VAL A 683 11.78 -14.05 20.29
CA VAL A 683 11.49 -13.74 21.70
C VAL A 683 10.01 -13.34 21.74
N ILE A 684 9.11 -14.33 21.88
CA ILE A 684 7.65 -14.14 21.81
C ILE A 684 7.15 -14.02 23.23
N PRO A 685 6.46 -12.94 23.60
CA PRO A 685 5.62 -12.04 22.79
C PRO A 685 6.25 -10.72 22.31
N GLU A 686 7.51 -10.45 22.65
CA GLU A 686 8.13 -9.13 22.44
C GLU A 686 8.41 -8.81 20.97
N GLY A 687 8.72 -9.79 20.12
CA GLY A 687 9.14 -9.55 18.72
C GLY A 687 8.12 -8.78 17.87
N VAL A 688 6.82 -9.06 18.03
CA VAL A 688 5.75 -8.38 17.26
C VAL A 688 5.65 -6.92 17.69
N VAL A 689 5.54 -6.66 19.00
CA VAL A 689 5.47 -5.29 19.52
C VAL A 689 6.77 -4.51 19.27
N ILE A 690 7.92 -5.19 19.29
CA ILE A 690 9.22 -4.60 18.95
C ILE A 690 9.23 -4.15 17.50
N GLY A 691 8.86 -5.01 16.56
CA GLY A 691 8.82 -4.67 15.13
C GLY A 691 7.85 -3.53 14.82
N ALA A 692 6.66 -3.56 15.42
CA ALA A 692 5.71 -2.45 15.33
C ALA A 692 6.31 -1.13 15.84
N THR A 693 7.11 -1.20 16.91
CA THR A 693 7.76 -0.03 17.49
C THR A 693 8.95 0.45 16.66
N LEU A 694 9.72 -0.43 16.03
CA LEU A 694 10.78 -0.03 15.09
C LEU A 694 10.22 0.82 13.94
N GLN A 695 9.00 0.51 13.49
CA GLN A 695 8.34 1.31 12.48
C GLN A 695 8.08 2.76 12.96
N SER A 696 7.89 3.00 14.27
CA SER A 696 7.79 4.37 14.79
C SER A 696 9.07 5.17 14.61
N ALA A 697 10.25 4.54 14.71
CA ALA A 697 11.53 5.20 14.48
C ALA A 697 11.66 5.64 13.01
N VAL A 698 11.17 4.81 12.09
CA VAL A 698 11.04 5.19 10.66
C VAL A 698 10.08 6.36 10.51
N LEU A 699 8.88 6.27 11.12
CA LEU A 699 7.85 7.31 11.04
C LEU A 699 8.30 8.65 11.63
N THR A 700 9.17 8.63 12.64
CA THR A 700 9.71 9.83 13.30
C THR A 700 11.03 10.31 12.69
N GLY A 701 11.53 9.65 11.63
CA GLY A 701 12.81 9.97 10.98
C GLY A 701 14.04 9.69 11.83
N GLN A 702 13.91 8.96 12.93
CA GLN A 702 15.02 8.56 13.81
C GLN A 702 15.88 7.44 13.20
N THR A 703 15.33 6.68 12.25
CA THR A 703 16.09 5.78 11.38
C THR A 703 15.57 5.88 9.95
N ARG A 704 16.47 5.73 8.97
CA ARG A 704 16.14 5.66 7.52
C ARG A 704 16.51 4.30 6.91
N GLU A 705 16.94 3.35 7.74
CA GLU A 705 17.53 2.08 7.31
C GLU A 705 16.50 0.96 7.11
N LEU A 706 15.20 1.26 7.23
CA LEU A 706 14.13 0.29 7.16
C LEU A 706 13.06 0.71 6.15
N LEU A 707 12.91 -0.08 5.08
CA LEU A 707 11.80 0.01 4.13
C LEU A 707 10.92 -1.23 4.27
N LEU A 708 9.61 -1.04 4.26
CA LEU A 708 8.64 -2.12 4.36
C LEU A 708 7.80 -2.19 3.08
N LEU A 709 7.78 -3.35 2.43
CA LEU A 709 6.88 -3.70 1.35
C LEU A 709 5.98 -4.84 1.81
N ASP A 710 4.77 -4.50 2.26
CA ASP A 710 3.76 -5.48 2.70
C ASP A 710 2.80 -5.79 1.54
N VAL A 711 1.86 -6.72 1.70
CA VAL A 711 0.93 -7.16 0.65
C VAL A 711 -0.53 -7.25 1.12
N THR A 712 -1.47 -7.27 0.17
CA THR A 712 -2.88 -7.58 0.42
C THR A 712 -3.08 -9.08 0.67
N SER A 713 -3.76 -9.46 1.74
CA SER A 713 -3.95 -10.89 2.11
C SER A 713 -5.13 -11.60 1.41
N LEU A 714 -6.03 -10.84 0.78
CA LEU A 714 -7.22 -11.33 0.10
C LEU A 714 -7.50 -10.45 -1.12
N PRO A 715 -8.01 -11.00 -2.22
CA PRO A 715 -8.26 -10.22 -3.42
C PRO A 715 -9.44 -9.28 -3.22
N LEU A 716 -9.38 -8.14 -3.91
CA LEU A 716 -10.47 -7.17 -3.99
C LEU A 716 -11.03 -7.13 -5.40
N GLY A 717 -12.35 -6.98 -5.49
CA GLY A 717 -13.01 -7.04 -6.78
C GLY A 717 -14.42 -6.49 -6.78
N VAL A 718 -15.04 -6.59 -7.93
CA VAL A 718 -16.40 -6.10 -8.22
C VAL A 718 -17.29 -7.27 -8.61
N GLU A 719 -18.53 -7.29 -8.12
CA GLU A 719 -19.54 -8.24 -8.58
C GLU A 719 -20.03 -7.86 -9.99
N THR A 720 -19.98 -8.82 -10.90
CA THR A 720 -20.43 -8.65 -12.28
C THR A 720 -21.81 -9.27 -12.53
N GLU A 721 -22.34 -9.08 -13.73
CA GLU A 721 -23.49 -9.84 -14.22
C GLU A 721 -23.24 -11.35 -14.09
N GLY A 722 -24.24 -12.08 -13.59
CA GLY A 722 -24.11 -13.50 -13.27
C GLY A 722 -23.64 -13.78 -11.84
N GLY A 723 -23.31 -12.75 -11.04
CA GLY A 723 -22.97 -12.91 -9.62
C GLY A 723 -21.55 -13.42 -9.37
N ILE A 724 -20.66 -13.22 -10.35
CA ILE A 724 -19.26 -13.63 -10.30
C ILE A 724 -18.42 -12.47 -9.78
N MET A 725 -17.40 -12.76 -8.99
CA MET A 725 -16.39 -11.78 -8.57
C MET A 725 -15.35 -11.59 -9.68
N ALA A 726 -15.28 -10.40 -10.25
CA ALA A 726 -14.15 -9.96 -11.07
C ALA A 726 -13.08 -9.37 -10.14
N VAL A 727 -11.92 -10.00 -10.10
CA VAL A 727 -10.78 -9.58 -9.26
C VAL A 727 -10.05 -8.42 -9.94
N VAL A 728 -9.93 -7.29 -9.23
CA VAL A 728 -9.22 -6.10 -9.70
C VAL A 728 -7.86 -5.96 -9.01
N VAL A 729 -7.79 -6.38 -7.74
CA VAL A 729 -6.55 -6.47 -6.97
C VAL A 729 -6.38 -7.91 -6.53
N GLU A 730 -5.31 -8.54 -6.99
CA GLU A 730 -4.98 -9.92 -6.65
C GLU A 730 -4.49 -10.04 -5.20
N THR A 731 -4.61 -11.23 -4.61
CA THR A 731 -3.91 -11.57 -3.37
C THR A 731 -2.39 -11.38 -3.57
N ASP A 732 -1.68 -11.08 -2.49
CA ASP A 732 -0.25 -10.82 -2.47
C ASP A 732 0.20 -9.58 -3.28
N THR A 733 -0.73 -8.70 -3.69
CA THR A 733 -0.37 -7.40 -4.30
C THR A 733 0.32 -6.51 -3.26
N THR A 734 1.51 -6.01 -3.58
CA THR A 734 2.25 -5.07 -2.72
C THR A 734 1.44 -3.83 -2.38
N ILE A 735 1.52 -3.37 -1.14
CA ILE A 735 0.88 -2.14 -0.66
C ILE A 735 1.93 -1.11 -0.21
N PRO A 736 1.73 0.18 -0.50
CA PRO A 736 0.54 0.77 -1.13
C PRO A 736 0.47 0.47 -2.64
N SER A 737 -0.74 0.42 -3.21
CA SER A 737 -0.92 0.20 -4.65
C SER A 737 -2.22 0.79 -5.18
N LYS A 738 -2.22 1.04 -6.49
CA LYS A 738 -3.39 1.46 -7.25
C LYS A 738 -3.63 0.51 -8.42
N ARG A 739 -4.86 0.04 -8.58
CA ARG A 739 -5.28 -0.87 -9.66
C ARG A 739 -6.60 -0.39 -10.24
N SER A 740 -6.72 -0.40 -11.55
CA SER A 740 -7.94 -0.03 -12.28
C SER A 740 -8.35 -1.14 -13.22
N GLU A 741 -9.65 -1.36 -13.36
CA GLU A 741 -10.23 -2.20 -14.41
C GLU A 741 -11.44 -1.50 -15.05
N VAL A 742 -11.62 -1.71 -16.35
CA VAL A 742 -12.73 -1.10 -17.11
C VAL A 742 -13.85 -2.12 -17.28
N PHE A 743 -15.04 -1.71 -16.83
CA PHE A 743 -16.29 -2.43 -16.98
C PHE A 743 -17.23 -1.70 -17.93
N THR A 744 -18.32 -2.37 -18.33
CA THR A 744 -19.35 -1.79 -19.17
C THR A 744 -20.77 -2.19 -18.73
N THR A 745 -21.78 -1.53 -19.30
CA THR A 745 -23.19 -1.78 -19.03
C THR A 745 -23.69 -3.05 -19.71
N VAL A 746 -24.67 -3.69 -19.08
CA VAL A 746 -25.20 -5.00 -19.51
C VAL A 746 -26.55 -4.90 -20.23
N GLU A 747 -27.25 -3.79 -20.03
CA GLU A 747 -28.56 -3.48 -20.63
C GLU A 747 -28.51 -2.24 -21.54
N ASP A 748 -29.33 -2.25 -22.60
CA ASP A 748 -29.52 -1.08 -23.46
C ASP A 748 -30.23 0.04 -22.69
N GLY A 749 -29.67 1.25 -22.77
CA GLY A 749 -30.24 2.42 -22.11
C GLY A 749 -30.10 2.42 -20.58
N GLN A 750 -29.21 1.58 -20.03
CA GLN A 750 -28.86 1.58 -18.61
C GLN A 750 -28.47 3.00 -18.16
N SER A 751 -29.14 3.49 -17.12
CA SER A 751 -29.04 4.88 -16.64
C SER A 751 -28.20 5.05 -15.38
N HIS A 752 -27.81 3.94 -14.76
CA HIS A 752 -26.94 3.88 -13.59
C HIS A 752 -26.20 2.55 -13.59
N ALA A 753 -24.99 2.51 -13.06
CA ALA A 753 -24.26 1.30 -12.74
C ALA A 753 -24.16 1.18 -11.21
N GLN A 754 -24.48 0.00 -10.68
CA GLN A 754 -24.19 -0.36 -9.30
C GLN A 754 -22.91 -1.20 -9.26
N ILE A 755 -21.89 -0.69 -8.58
CA ILE A 755 -20.60 -1.34 -8.39
C ILE A 755 -20.59 -1.92 -6.99
N ASN A 756 -20.74 -3.24 -6.86
CA ASN A 756 -20.69 -3.92 -5.57
C ASN A 756 -19.28 -4.43 -5.31
N VAL A 757 -18.59 -3.83 -4.35
CA VAL A 757 -17.20 -4.14 -3.99
C VAL A 757 -17.16 -5.29 -2.99
N HIS A 758 -16.31 -6.28 -3.27
CA HIS A 758 -16.15 -7.47 -2.45
C HIS A 758 -14.67 -7.76 -2.15
N GLN A 759 -14.42 -8.48 -1.05
CA GLN A 759 -13.13 -9.07 -0.70
C GLN A 759 -13.28 -10.56 -0.41
N GLY A 760 -12.45 -11.38 -1.07
CA GLY A 760 -12.42 -12.83 -0.87
C GLY A 760 -12.05 -13.59 -2.14
N ASP A 761 -11.76 -14.87 -2.00
CA ASP A 761 -11.21 -15.76 -3.03
C ASP A 761 -12.26 -16.65 -3.71
N ARG A 762 -13.55 -16.44 -3.42
CA ARG A 762 -14.64 -17.26 -3.99
C ARG A 762 -15.06 -16.71 -5.33
N GLU A 763 -15.32 -17.61 -6.28
CA GLU A 763 -15.81 -17.24 -7.61
C GLU A 763 -17.17 -16.52 -7.56
N ALA A 764 -18.09 -17.01 -6.72
CA ALA A 764 -19.37 -16.36 -6.49
C ALA A 764 -19.22 -15.18 -5.52
N ALA A 765 -19.60 -13.98 -5.96
CA ALA A 765 -19.46 -12.76 -5.18
C ALA A 765 -20.20 -12.81 -3.84
N THR A 766 -21.37 -13.47 -3.79
CA THR A 766 -22.18 -13.64 -2.57
C THR A 766 -21.52 -14.51 -1.49
N HIS A 767 -20.47 -15.25 -1.82
CA HIS A 767 -19.69 -16.02 -0.84
C HIS A 767 -18.46 -15.24 -0.33
N ASN A 768 -18.24 -14.03 -0.84
CA ASN A 768 -17.19 -13.12 -0.39
C ASN A 768 -17.75 -12.05 0.54
N THR A 769 -16.87 -11.31 1.20
CA THR A 769 -17.29 -10.22 2.09
C THR A 769 -17.61 -8.99 1.26
N LYS A 770 -18.87 -8.55 1.26
CA LYS A 770 -19.28 -7.30 0.63
C LYS A 770 -18.82 -6.09 1.46
N LEU A 771 -18.05 -5.19 0.84
CA LEU A 771 -17.39 -4.06 1.50
C LEU A 771 -18.00 -2.70 1.19
N GLY A 772 -18.62 -2.55 0.02
CA GLY A 772 -19.13 -1.25 -0.42
C GLY A 772 -20.04 -1.36 -1.64
N VAL A 773 -20.81 -0.31 -1.87
CA VAL A 773 -21.65 -0.15 -3.06
C VAL A 773 -21.48 1.27 -3.57
N LEU A 774 -21.20 1.42 -4.86
CA LEU A 774 -21.22 2.71 -5.54
C LEU A 774 -22.35 2.74 -6.57
N GLU A 775 -23.10 3.85 -6.62
CA GLU A 775 -24.12 4.08 -7.63
C GLU A 775 -23.66 5.19 -8.57
N LEU A 776 -23.19 4.83 -9.76
CA LEU A 776 -22.67 5.75 -10.76
C LEU A 776 -23.77 6.08 -11.79
N PRO A 777 -24.24 7.34 -11.89
CA PRO A 777 -25.21 7.73 -12.91
C PRO A 777 -24.59 7.77 -14.31
N LEU A 778 -25.23 7.13 -15.28
CA LEU A 778 -24.75 6.99 -16.65
C LEU A 778 -25.64 7.71 -17.67
N ARG A 779 -25.05 8.10 -18.80
CA ARG A 779 -25.84 8.47 -19.98
C ARG A 779 -26.39 7.21 -20.63
N ARG A 780 -27.66 7.25 -21.05
CA ARG A 780 -28.29 6.14 -21.78
C ARG A 780 -27.57 5.91 -23.11
N ALA A 781 -27.03 4.72 -23.28
CA ALA A 781 -26.37 4.26 -24.50
C ALA A 781 -26.69 2.76 -24.71
N PRO A 782 -26.43 2.19 -25.90
CA PRO A 782 -26.48 0.74 -26.08
C PRO A 782 -25.57 0.02 -25.08
N ARG A 783 -25.91 -1.23 -24.72
CA ARG A 783 -25.08 -2.07 -23.86
C ARG A 783 -23.66 -2.19 -24.42
N GLY A 784 -22.66 -2.34 -23.55
CA GLY A 784 -21.26 -2.43 -23.96
C GLY A 784 -20.61 -1.11 -24.42
N VAL A 785 -21.34 0.01 -24.46
CA VAL A 785 -20.80 1.30 -24.93
C VAL A 785 -20.22 2.17 -23.82
N PRO A 786 -20.90 2.39 -22.67
CA PRO A 786 -20.30 3.12 -21.56
C PRO A 786 -19.06 2.39 -21.03
N GLN A 787 -17.98 3.13 -20.79
CA GLN A 787 -16.76 2.60 -20.18
C GLN A 787 -16.68 3.12 -18.75
N ILE A 788 -16.68 2.20 -17.79
CA ILE A 788 -16.73 2.47 -16.35
C ILE A 788 -15.40 1.98 -15.77
N GLU A 789 -14.48 2.89 -15.52
CA GLU A 789 -13.24 2.57 -14.82
C GLU A 789 -13.52 2.45 -13.33
N VAL A 790 -13.17 1.32 -12.72
CA VAL A 790 -13.20 1.13 -11.27
C VAL A 790 -11.77 1.02 -10.77
N THR A 791 -11.38 1.95 -9.92
CA THR A 791 -10.03 2.07 -9.35
C THR A 791 -10.05 1.75 -7.86
N PHE A 792 -9.17 0.86 -7.44
CA PHE A 792 -8.84 0.58 -6.05
C PHE A 792 -7.51 1.26 -5.72
N ASP A 793 -7.53 2.12 -4.72
CA ASP A 793 -6.36 2.82 -4.18
C ASP A 793 -6.14 2.34 -2.74
N ILE A 794 -5.05 1.63 -2.49
CA ILE A 794 -4.78 0.93 -1.22
C ILE A 794 -3.54 1.54 -0.58
N ASP A 795 -3.68 2.00 0.67
CA ASP A 795 -2.61 2.64 1.41
C ASP A 795 -1.66 1.67 2.15
N THR A 796 -0.69 2.23 2.86
CA THR A 796 0.32 1.49 3.64
C THR A 796 -0.22 0.74 4.87
N SER A 797 -1.47 0.99 5.26
CA SER A 797 -2.19 0.28 6.34
C SER A 797 -3.18 -0.75 5.80
N ASN A 798 -3.21 -0.93 4.46
CA ASN A 798 -4.17 -1.75 3.74
C ASN A 798 -5.61 -1.23 3.86
N VAL A 799 -5.76 0.10 3.88
CA VAL A 799 -7.06 0.78 3.77
C VAL A 799 -7.28 1.11 2.30
N ALA A 800 -8.44 0.71 1.77
CA ALA A 800 -8.76 0.85 0.36
C ALA A 800 -9.82 1.94 0.13
N HIS A 801 -9.57 2.81 -0.84
CA HIS A 801 -10.52 3.75 -1.39
C HIS A 801 -10.87 3.32 -2.83
N VAL A 802 -12.16 3.18 -3.10
CA VAL A 802 -12.64 2.73 -4.41
C VAL A 802 -13.33 3.88 -5.13
N THR A 803 -12.95 4.13 -6.37
CA THR A 803 -13.54 5.14 -7.24
C THR A 803 -14.11 4.47 -8.49
N ALA A 804 -15.34 4.78 -8.86
CA ALA A 804 -15.94 4.37 -10.13
C ALA A 804 -16.19 5.60 -11.00
N LYS A 805 -15.67 5.60 -12.23
CA LYS A 805 -15.68 6.74 -13.15
C LYS A 805 -16.21 6.34 -14.53
N ASP A 806 -17.19 7.09 -15.04
CA ASP A 806 -17.63 6.99 -16.43
C ASP A 806 -16.66 7.77 -17.32
N LEU A 807 -15.85 7.07 -18.11
CA LEU A 807 -14.84 7.67 -18.97
C LEU A 807 -15.43 8.55 -20.07
N GLY A 808 -16.68 8.30 -20.46
CA GLY A 808 -17.37 9.10 -21.48
C GLY A 808 -17.85 10.46 -20.97
N THR A 809 -18.13 10.57 -19.67
CA THR A 809 -18.67 11.80 -19.06
C THR A 809 -17.77 12.46 -18.04
N GLY A 810 -16.74 11.75 -17.55
CA GLY A 810 -15.86 12.18 -16.47
C GLY A 810 -16.52 12.18 -15.09
N LYS A 811 -17.78 11.74 -14.97
CA LYS A 811 -18.46 11.63 -13.67
C LYS A 811 -17.85 10.49 -12.87
N GLU A 812 -17.66 10.72 -11.58
CA GLU A 812 -17.14 9.72 -10.67
C GLU A 812 -17.89 9.72 -9.34
N VAL A 813 -17.86 8.57 -8.68
CA VAL A 813 -18.31 8.35 -7.31
C VAL A 813 -17.24 7.54 -6.59
N SER A 814 -17.07 7.75 -5.30
CA SER A 814 -16.08 7.02 -4.52
C SER A 814 -16.59 6.60 -3.15
N VAL A 815 -15.91 5.63 -2.55
CA VAL A 815 -16.19 5.12 -1.21
C VAL A 815 -14.90 4.65 -0.54
N LEU A 816 -14.70 5.04 0.71
CA LEU A 816 -13.70 4.45 1.60
C LEU A 816 -14.23 3.09 2.10
N LEU A 817 -13.46 2.01 1.96
CA LEU A 817 -13.87 0.70 2.46
C LEU A 817 -13.64 0.61 3.96
N ASP A 818 -14.71 0.81 4.71
CA ASP A 818 -14.75 0.79 6.17
C ASP A 818 -15.99 0.03 6.69
N ARG A 819 -16.25 0.12 7.99
CA ARG A 819 -17.43 -0.49 8.60
C ARG A 819 -18.74 0.14 8.13
N ARG A 820 -18.76 1.45 7.89
CA ARG A 820 -19.95 2.19 7.49
C ARG A 820 -20.33 1.81 6.06
N SER A 821 -19.36 1.75 5.16
CA SER A 821 -19.57 1.31 3.78
C SER A 821 -20.06 -0.14 3.74
N ALA A 822 -19.47 -1.04 4.53
CA ALA A 822 -19.88 -2.44 4.59
C ALA A 822 -21.30 -2.61 5.16
N ALA A 823 -21.63 -1.89 6.24
CA ALA A 823 -22.97 -1.93 6.83
C ALA A 823 -24.03 -1.37 5.87
N HIS A 824 -23.71 -0.28 5.15
CA HIS A 824 -24.57 0.28 4.11
C HIS A 824 -24.80 -0.74 2.97
N ALA A 825 -23.72 -1.38 2.52
CA ALA A 825 -23.75 -2.38 1.45
C ALA A 825 -24.62 -3.60 1.79
N GLN A 826 -24.54 -4.08 3.04
CA GLN A 826 -25.34 -5.19 3.55
C GLN A 826 -26.83 -4.82 3.67
N ALA A 827 -27.14 -3.59 4.08
CA ALA A 827 -28.52 -3.13 4.18
C ALA A 827 -29.23 -3.11 2.81
N GLN A 828 -28.51 -2.73 1.74
CA GLN A 828 -29.07 -2.70 0.38
C GLN A 828 -29.38 -4.09 -0.21
N GLU A 829 -28.76 -5.16 0.28
CA GLU A 829 -28.97 -6.53 -0.21
C GLU A 829 -30.32 -7.14 0.24
N SER A 830 -30.98 -6.52 1.23
CA SER A 830 -32.22 -7.00 1.84
C SER A 830 -33.51 -6.59 1.12
N ASP A 831 -33.45 -5.85 0.00
CA ASP A 831 -34.62 -5.48 -0.81
C ASP A 831 -34.72 -6.31 -2.11
N PRO A 832 -35.47 -7.44 -2.11
CA PRO A 832 -35.57 -8.35 -3.26
C PRO A 832 -36.35 -7.78 -4.47
N ARG A 833 -36.82 -6.52 -4.41
CA ARG A 833 -37.66 -5.90 -5.44
C ARG A 833 -36.89 -5.05 -6.46
N LYS A 834 -35.57 -4.91 -6.32
CA LYS A 834 -34.70 -4.22 -7.28
C LYS A 834 -33.57 -5.16 -7.70
N ALA A 835 -33.65 -5.73 -8.90
CA ALA A 835 -32.45 -6.29 -9.53
C ALA A 835 -31.52 -5.09 -9.83
N PRO A 836 -30.32 -5.02 -9.24
CA PRO A 836 -29.45 -3.88 -9.47
C PRO A 836 -28.90 -3.91 -10.89
N ALA A 837 -28.75 -2.72 -11.50
CA ALA A 837 -28.12 -2.57 -12.81
C ALA A 837 -26.60 -2.78 -12.68
N ARG A 838 -26.17 -4.03 -12.87
CA ARG A 838 -24.77 -4.47 -12.71
C ARG A 838 -23.89 -4.08 -13.90
N VAL A 839 -22.61 -4.40 -13.78
CA VAL A 839 -21.60 -4.21 -14.82
C VAL A 839 -21.02 -5.55 -15.27
N SER A 840 -20.44 -5.58 -16.47
CA SER A 840 -19.69 -6.73 -16.98
C SER A 840 -18.28 -6.31 -17.42
N PRO A 841 -17.28 -7.19 -17.34
CA PRO A 841 -15.94 -6.89 -17.85
C PRO A 841 -16.01 -6.59 -19.35
N GLU A 842 -15.14 -5.69 -19.83
CA GLU A 842 -15.04 -5.45 -21.28
C GLU A 842 -14.48 -6.69 -21.98
N GLN A 843 -15.28 -7.34 -22.85
CA GLN A 843 -14.77 -8.45 -23.65
C GLN A 843 -13.82 -7.92 -24.74
N PRO A 844 -12.69 -8.60 -25.02
CA PRO A 844 -11.86 -8.25 -26.17
C PRO A 844 -12.72 -8.38 -27.43
N ARG A 845 -12.83 -7.28 -28.20
CA ARG A 845 -13.57 -7.29 -29.46
C ARG A 845 -12.96 -8.34 -30.38
N ALA A 846 -13.69 -9.42 -30.64
CA ALA A 846 -13.34 -10.36 -31.69
C ALA A 846 -13.24 -9.57 -33.01
N GLY A 847 -12.04 -9.54 -33.59
CA GLY A 847 -11.76 -8.76 -34.79
C GLY A 847 -12.61 -9.19 -35.97
N SER A 848 -13.22 -8.21 -36.63
CA SER A 848 -13.73 -8.29 -38.00
C SER A 848 -12.77 -7.59 -38.96
#